data_AF-A0A2D6HD08-F1
#
_entry.id   AF-A0A2D6HD08-F1
#
_cell.length_a   1.000
_cell.length_b   1.000
_cell.length_c   1.000
_cell.angle_alpha   90.00
_cell.angle_beta   90.00
_cell.angle_gamma   90.00
#
_symmetry.space_group_name_H-M   'P 1'
#
loop_
_entity.id
_entity.type
_entity.pdbx_description
1 polymer ?
#
loop_
_entity_poly.entity_id
_entity_poly.type
_entity_poly.pdbx_seq_one_letter_code
_entity_poly.pdbx_strand_id
1 'polypeptide(L)'
;MAKHTTSIQEPDCEATAAPYPGTRTTTDGSGAVVWVETHISEGACAYPITPTTNMGVDFAAAAANGHRNLWGEAIAFLEPESEHSSASAAEGFAAAGGRVTNFTSGQGLVLMKEVLYTISGKRLPAVFHIGARALTSHSLNVHAGHDDVMAVADTGWGMVFARNAQCAADLALIARRAAENSHTPFMVCQDGFLTTHTLETTRLPEPEFMREFVGDPAERVPCLMDPARPVMSGVVQNQDAYMKGKVAQRHFTDRTSMHLKEAMNTYAQATGRRLDPVTTYCMEGAEVAIVAMGSMIETARATVDWLRARGDLRVGVVEVVCFRPFPTAEIVEALRDVRAAAVIERMDNPLAQSNPLIGEIKAAFADAITDMPGVPSVSRIPILHAGVAGLGSRDIRPGHFLSVLKALYERGPRTFVLGIDHELSLPDAVDPDVRPPGAFSMRGYSVGGFGSVTTNKVIATIAADVFDLYVQAYPLYGSEKKGLPTRYFLTAAPSAIRTHSELRHVEFVPLNSLNALNLGNPLEGISRGGTVFVQTTEKEPAAVWGLVPGYARRAIREGGLRLLYLDAASIAAGVSSRPDLQVRMQGIVLLGVFLAANPFAEERDITRDDLMESVERSLRTFFGKAGEQVVQDNLVCVRRGMAEVLEVPKDVMSASAERRAEAVDGFTVGELMTSGVTTCALGTTLPEVRRIMIAEKSSCVLITDDEGQMQGVLSMTDLARAHTLEQRLDPDLPDLRVEHLMTHEVLTTFPAEELSAAVDRLVERRVTRLIVTAGNKSNHPIGTLSTEDLTAAEPLYAQWIK
;
A
#
# COMPACT_ATOMS: atom_id res chain seq x y z
N MET A 1 43.99 -4.84 -10.29
CA MET A 1 43.52 -3.48 -10.04
C MET A 1 42.47 -3.55 -8.94
N ALA A 2 42.64 -2.76 -7.88
CA ALA A 2 42.06 -2.99 -6.55
C ALA A 2 40.55 -2.72 -6.47
N LYS A 3 39.91 -3.46 -5.57
CA LYS A 3 38.47 -3.53 -5.27
C LYS A 3 37.90 -2.19 -4.77
N HIS A 4 36.84 -1.72 -5.40
CA HIS A 4 35.89 -0.75 -4.85
C HIS A 4 34.47 -1.30 -5.04
N THR A 5 34.08 -2.23 -4.18
CA THR A 5 32.67 -2.54 -3.89
C THR A 5 32.36 -1.84 -2.58
N THR A 6 31.99 -0.57 -2.66
CA THR A 6 31.58 0.24 -1.52
C THR A 6 30.19 -0.24 -1.07
N SER A 7 30.05 -0.66 0.19
CA SER A 7 28.74 -0.77 0.82
C SER A 7 28.05 0.58 0.70
N ILE A 8 26.88 0.65 0.06
CA ILE A 8 26.07 1.86 0.06
C ILE A 8 25.45 1.98 1.46
N GLN A 9 26.20 2.59 2.38
CA GLN A 9 25.56 3.42 3.40
C GLN A 9 25.01 4.63 2.64
N GLU A 10 23.70 4.73 2.50
CA GLU A 10 23.11 6.04 2.18
C GLU A 10 23.52 6.99 3.30
N PRO A 11 24.02 8.19 2.98
CA PRO A 11 24.28 9.21 3.98
C PRO A 11 22.93 9.79 4.39
N ASP A 12 22.24 9.10 5.31
CA ASP A 12 21.33 9.80 6.19
C ASP A 12 22.21 10.76 7.01
N CYS A 13 22.06 12.06 6.74
CA CYS A 13 22.74 13.19 7.37
C CYS A 13 24.12 13.59 6.79
N GLU A 14 24.12 14.28 5.63
CA GLU A 14 24.92 15.50 5.32
C GLU A 14 24.96 15.76 3.79
N ALA A 15 23.88 16.32 3.23
CA ALA A 15 23.81 16.77 1.83
C ALA A 15 24.44 18.17 1.62
N THR A 16 25.58 18.48 2.25
CA THR A 16 26.16 19.83 2.27
C THR A 16 27.31 20.05 1.28
N ALA A 17 27.66 19.05 0.44
CA ALA A 17 28.80 19.16 -0.49
C ALA A 17 28.49 18.97 -1.99
N ALA A 18 27.28 18.51 -2.37
CA ALA A 18 26.93 18.31 -3.78
C ALA A 18 26.54 19.67 -4.43
N PRO A 19 26.95 19.94 -5.69
CA PRO A 19 26.56 21.18 -6.39
C PRO A 19 25.06 21.37 -6.53
N TYR A 20 24.31 20.28 -6.72
CA TYR A 20 22.86 20.28 -6.97
C TYR A 20 22.14 19.30 -6.04
N PRO A 21 22.01 19.63 -4.74
CA PRO A 21 21.42 18.73 -3.75
C PRO A 21 19.91 18.51 -3.97
N GLY A 22 19.24 19.32 -4.78
CA GLY A 22 17.81 19.30 -5.05
C GLY A 22 17.01 20.18 -4.09
N THR A 23 15.92 20.75 -4.61
CA THR A 23 14.94 21.57 -3.88
C THR A 23 14.05 20.69 -3.01
N ARG A 24 14.19 20.80 -1.68
CA ARG A 24 13.34 20.07 -0.73
C ARG A 24 11.88 20.48 -0.89
N THR A 25 11.00 19.50 -1.06
CA THR A 25 9.55 19.70 -1.18
C THR A 25 8.80 18.42 -0.79
N THR A 26 7.48 18.48 -0.80
CA THR A 26 6.60 17.35 -0.53
C THR A 26 5.72 17.10 -1.76
N THR A 27 5.93 15.97 -2.45
CA THR A 27 5.21 15.64 -3.69
C THR A 27 5.08 14.13 -3.88
N ASP A 28 4.16 13.70 -4.74
CA ASP A 28 4.03 12.29 -5.12
C ASP A 28 4.82 11.99 -6.41
N GLY A 29 4.91 10.72 -6.79
CA GLY A 29 5.65 10.31 -7.99
C GLY A 29 5.10 10.90 -9.29
N SER A 30 3.80 11.26 -9.33
CA SER A 30 3.21 11.96 -10.48
C SER A 30 3.69 13.41 -10.54
N GLY A 31 3.58 14.14 -9.43
CA GLY A 31 4.04 15.52 -9.33
C GLY A 31 5.55 15.65 -9.56
N ALA A 32 6.34 14.67 -9.10
CA ALA A 32 7.78 14.60 -9.33
C ALA A 32 8.13 14.48 -10.82
N VAL A 33 7.42 13.63 -11.58
CA VAL A 33 7.59 13.51 -13.03
C VAL A 33 7.15 14.79 -13.76
N VAL A 34 5.99 15.34 -13.39
CA VAL A 34 5.47 16.58 -14.01
C VAL A 34 6.46 17.73 -13.80
N TRP A 35 7.03 17.87 -12.60
CA TRP A 35 8.07 18.86 -12.33
C TRP A 35 9.21 18.77 -13.34
N VAL A 36 9.75 17.58 -13.58
CA VAL A 36 10.84 17.41 -14.54
C VAL A 36 10.37 17.73 -15.96
N GLU A 37 9.28 17.11 -16.39
CA GLU A 37 8.84 17.15 -17.79
C GLU A 37 8.33 18.53 -18.24
N THR A 38 7.68 19.31 -17.37
CA THR A 38 7.25 20.67 -17.74
C THR A 38 8.43 21.62 -17.95
N HIS A 39 9.57 21.35 -17.28
CA HIS A 39 10.78 22.15 -17.44
C HIS A 39 11.60 21.72 -18.67
N ILE A 40 11.66 20.42 -18.99
CA ILE A 40 12.63 19.94 -19.99
C ILE A 40 12.03 19.59 -21.36
N SER A 41 10.73 19.34 -21.47
CA SER A 41 10.11 18.86 -22.71
C SER A 41 9.45 20.00 -23.50
N GLU A 42 9.27 19.80 -24.80
CA GLU A 42 8.55 20.72 -25.70
C GLU A 42 7.06 20.38 -25.78
N GLY A 43 6.71 19.13 -25.51
CA GLY A 43 5.31 18.76 -25.38
C GLY A 43 5.05 17.37 -24.86
N ALA A 44 3.78 17.11 -24.57
CA ALA A 44 3.29 15.80 -24.19
C ALA A 44 2.09 15.40 -25.06
N CYS A 45 2.07 14.15 -25.51
CA CYS A 45 0.91 13.54 -26.12
C CYS A 45 0.42 12.46 -25.14
N ALA A 46 -0.79 12.57 -24.61
CA ALA A 46 -1.27 11.63 -23.60
C ALA A 46 -2.78 11.39 -23.71
N TYR A 47 -3.24 10.26 -23.18
CA TYR A 47 -4.66 9.92 -23.07
C TYR A 47 -4.94 9.47 -21.63
N PRO A 48 -6.08 9.87 -21.03
CA PRO A 48 -6.30 9.64 -19.61
C PRO A 48 -6.52 8.17 -19.27
N ILE A 49 -5.61 7.63 -18.44
CA ILE A 49 -5.76 6.30 -17.83
C ILE A 49 -5.23 6.31 -16.40
N THR A 50 -5.99 5.75 -15.46
CA THR A 50 -5.56 5.62 -14.05
C THR A 50 -4.40 4.62 -13.96
N PRO A 51 -3.33 4.89 -13.18
CA PRO A 51 -3.13 6.00 -12.26
C PRO A 51 -2.24 7.13 -12.82
N THR A 52 -2.02 7.25 -14.13
CA THR A 52 -1.21 8.34 -14.72
C THR A 52 -2.01 9.57 -15.12
N THR A 53 -3.35 9.55 -14.96
CA THR A 53 -4.23 10.69 -15.26
C THR A 53 -3.73 12.01 -14.66
N ASN A 54 -3.23 12.01 -13.42
CA ASN A 54 -2.73 13.24 -12.77
C ASN A 54 -1.53 13.84 -13.52
N MET A 55 -0.61 13.01 -14.03
CA MET A 55 0.54 13.51 -14.80
C MET A 55 0.08 14.26 -16.06
N GLY A 56 -0.88 13.69 -16.79
CA GLY A 56 -1.46 14.33 -17.98
C GLY A 56 -2.22 15.61 -17.64
N VAL A 57 -3.07 15.59 -16.60
CA VAL A 57 -3.86 16.74 -16.16
C VAL A 57 -2.96 17.89 -15.71
N ASP A 58 -1.94 17.61 -14.89
CA ASP A 58 -1.07 18.66 -14.35
C ASP A 58 -0.14 19.25 -15.43
N PHE A 59 0.35 18.43 -16.37
CA PHE A 59 1.09 18.93 -17.53
C PHE A 59 0.18 19.77 -18.45
N ALA A 60 -1.03 19.30 -18.75
CA ALA A 60 -2.00 20.04 -19.55
C ALA A 60 -2.36 21.40 -18.90
N ALA A 61 -2.52 21.41 -17.57
CA ALA A 61 -2.74 22.63 -16.82
C ALA A 61 -1.53 23.58 -16.89
N ALA A 62 -0.30 23.07 -16.81
CA ALA A 62 0.91 23.88 -16.99
C ALA A 62 0.95 24.52 -18.39
N ALA A 63 0.68 23.74 -19.43
CA ALA A 63 0.61 24.22 -20.82
C ALA A 63 -0.47 25.30 -21.00
N ALA A 64 -1.69 25.05 -20.50
CA ALA A 64 -2.80 26.00 -20.58
C ALA A 64 -2.54 27.31 -19.84
N ASN A 65 -1.73 27.28 -18.77
CA ASN A 65 -1.30 28.47 -18.02
C ASN A 65 -0.09 29.18 -18.65
N GLY A 66 0.34 28.78 -19.86
CA GLY A 66 1.43 29.43 -20.59
C GLY A 66 2.82 29.14 -20.04
N HIS A 67 3.00 28.01 -19.35
CA HIS A 67 4.32 27.58 -18.89
C HIS A 67 5.30 27.47 -20.06
N ARG A 68 6.55 27.88 -19.82
CA ARG A 68 7.64 27.79 -20.79
C ARG A 68 8.71 26.87 -20.24
N ASN A 69 9.27 26.03 -21.10
CA ASN A 69 10.38 25.15 -20.74
C ASN A 69 11.66 25.97 -20.46
N LEU A 70 12.75 25.29 -20.10
CA LEU A 70 14.03 25.92 -19.75
C LEU A 70 14.71 26.69 -20.90
N TRP A 71 14.25 26.52 -22.15
CA TRP A 71 14.73 27.27 -23.33
C TRP A 71 13.77 28.38 -23.75
N GLY A 72 12.73 28.63 -22.94
CA GLY A 72 11.78 29.71 -23.18
C GLY A 72 10.70 29.36 -24.21
N GLU A 73 10.56 28.11 -24.61
CA GLU A 73 9.51 27.66 -25.54
C GLU A 73 8.23 27.30 -24.79
N ALA A 74 7.09 27.63 -25.38
CA ALA A 74 5.80 27.26 -24.80
C ALA A 74 5.56 25.76 -24.97
N ILE A 75 5.27 25.06 -23.87
CA ILE A 75 5.02 23.62 -23.93
C ILE A 75 3.64 23.31 -24.53
N ALA A 76 3.54 22.23 -25.30
CA ALA A 76 2.29 21.77 -25.91
C ALA A 76 1.73 20.52 -25.21
N PHE A 77 0.40 20.43 -25.10
CA PHE A 77 -0.29 19.21 -24.67
C PHE A 77 -1.31 18.79 -25.72
N LEU A 78 -1.28 17.53 -26.13
CA LEU A 78 -2.22 16.96 -27.10
C LEU A 78 -2.90 15.72 -26.51
N GLU A 79 -4.24 15.75 -26.49
CA GLU A 79 -5.11 14.63 -26.11
C GLU A 79 -5.83 14.09 -27.35
N PRO A 80 -5.39 12.96 -27.93
CA PRO A 80 -6.07 12.29 -29.03
C PRO A 80 -7.20 11.37 -28.50
N GLU A 81 -7.74 10.49 -29.34
CA GLU A 81 -8.88 9.65 -29.00
C GLU A 81 -8.54 8.33 -28.29
N SER A 82 -7.26 7.95 -28.24
CA SER A 82 -6.78 6.71 -27.59
C SER A 82 -5.29 6.76 -27.25
N GLU A 83 -4.80 5.82 -26.44
CA GLU A 83 -3.37 5.64 -26.17
C GLU A 83 -2.57 5.24 -27.42
N HIS A 84 -3.15 4.47 -28.34
CA HIS A 84 -2.51 4.17 -29.62
C HIS A 84 -2.21 5.45 -30.41
N SER A 85 -3.18 6.36 -30.48
CA SER A 85 -3.03 7.63 -31.18
C SER A 85 -2.17 8.62 -30.40
N SER A 86 -2.12 8.54 -29.06
CA SER A 86 -1.20 9.35 -28.27
C SER A 86 0.26 8.94 -28.47
N ALA A 87 0.55 7.65 -28.58
CA ALA A 87 1.87 7.18 -28.99
C ALA A 87 2.19 7.58 -30.44
N SER A 88 1.23 7.47 -31.37
CA SER A 88 1.43 7.87 -32.78
C SER A 88 1.69 9.37 -32.91
N ALA A 89 1.00 10.19 -32.14
CA ALA A 89 1.24 11.63 -32.08
C ALA A 89 2.64 11.94 -31.51
N ALA A 90 3.05 11.25 -30.43
CA ALA A 90 4.39 11.39 -29.87
C ALA A 90 5.48 10.96 -30.88
N GLU A 91 5.24 9.89 -31.64
CA GLU A 91 6.12 9.48 -32.74
C GLU A 91 6.29 10.60 -33.76
N GLY A 92 5.20 11.21 -34.23
CA GLY A 92 5.24 12.31 -35.17
C GLY A 92 5.95 13.55 -34.61
N PHE A 93 5.68 13.88 -33.34
CA PHE A 93 6.33 14.99 -32.64
C PHE A 93 7.85 14.80 -32.57
N ALA A 94 8.30 13.61 -32.15
CA ALA A 94 9.72 13.29 -32.08
C ALA A 94 10.38 13.22 -33.46
N ALA A 95 9.69 12.67 -34.47
CA ALA A 95 10.20 12.63 -35.84
C ALA A 95 10.36 14.04 -36.45
N ALA A 96 9.56 15.01 -36.00
CA ALA A 96 9.71 16.42 -36.35
C ALA A 96 10.83 17.14 -35.58
N GLY A 97 11.59 16.43 -34.74
CA GLY A 97 12.72 16.99 -33.98
C GLY A 97 12.36 17.51 -32.60
N GLY A 98 11.13 17.29 -32.12
CA GLY A 98 10.71 17.78 -30.81
C GLY A 98 10.93 16.78 -29.68
N ARG A 99 11.38 17.27 -28.52
CA ARG A 99 11.49 16.52 -27.28
C ARG A 99 10.11 16.30 -26.67
N VAL A 100 9.62 15.08 -26.79
CA VAL A 100 8.26 14.69 -26.37
C VAL A 100 8.25 13.76 -25.16
N THR A 101 7.16 13.82 -24.41
CA THR A 101 6.82 12.89 -23.32
C THR A 101 5.41 12.31 -23.47
N ASN A 102 5.11 11.23 -22.76
CA ASN A 102 3.80 10.60 -22.71
C ASN A 102 3.57 10.01 -21.31
N PHE A 103 2.30 9.95 -20.88
CA PHE A 103 1.89 9.40 -19.59
C PHE A 103 0.85 8.30 -19.84
N THR A 104 1.16 7.05 -19.47
CA THR A 104 0.25 5.92 -19.71
C THR A 104 0.41 4.81 -18.67
N SER A 105 -0.46 3.80 -18.72
CA SER A 105 -0.54 2.73 -17.73
C SER A 105 -1.37 1.56 -18.27
N GLY A 106 -1.15 0.35 -17.78
CA GLY A 106 -2.06 -0.78 -17.93
C GLY A 106 -2.41 -1.08 -19.39
N GLN A 107 -3.72 -1.11 -19.67
CA GLN A 107 -4.25 -1.37 -21.03
C GLN A 107 -3.75 -0.38 -22.06
N GLY A 108 -3.59 0.88 -21.66
CA GLY A 108 -3.11 1.94 -22.52
C GLY A 108 -1.72 1.66 -23.07
N LEU A 109 -0.80 1.19 -22.21
CA LEU A 109 0.55 0.83 -22.63
C LEU A 109 0.56 -0.33 -23.63
N VAL A 110 -0.26 -1.36 -23.38
CA VAL A 110 -0.37 -2.51 -24.31
C VAL A 110 -0.99 -2.08 -25.64
N LEU A 111 -1.96 -1.16 -25.62
CA LEU A 111 -2.58 -0.59 -26.81
C LEU A 111 -1.56 0.22 -27.65
N MET A 112 -0.49 0.75 -27.03
CA MET A 112 0.62 1.40 -27.75
C MET A 112 1.60 0.42 -28.41
N LYS A 113 1.57 -0.89 -28.10
CA LYS A 113 2.68 -1.83 -28.39
C LYS A 113 3.18 -1.79 -29.84
N GLU A 114 2.28 -1.70 -30.82
CA GLU A 114 2.66 -1.56 -32.24
C GLU A 114 3.50 -0.31 -32.50
N VAL A 115 3.06 0.84 -31.98
CA VAL A 115 3.72 2.14 -32.13
C VAL A 115 5.04 2.20 -31.34
N LEU A 116 5.17 1.47 -30.24
CA LEU A 116 6.43 1.39 -29.51
C LEU A 116 7.55 0.79 -30.39
N TYR A 117 7.23 -0.20 -31.25
CA TYR A 117 8.17 -0.74 -32.23
C TYR A 117 8.55 0.27 -33.32
N THR A 118 7.63 1.18 -33.72
CA THR A 118 7.91 2.19 -34.74
C THR A 118 8.81 3.29 -34.19
N ILE A 119 8.51 3.81 -32.98
CA ILE A 119 9.31 4.82 -32.28
C ILE A 119 10.74 4.31 -32.07
N SER A 120 10.89 3.11 -31.52
CA SER A 120 12.22 2.50 -31.35
C SER A 120 12.87 2.26 -32.70
N GLY A 121 12.17 1.66 -33.66
CA GLY A 121 12.69 1.38 -35.01
C GLY A 121 13.22 2.62 -35.74
N LYS A 122 12.61 3.78 -35.54
CA LYS A 122 13.00 5.09 -36.10
C LYS A 122 14.06 5.82 -35.28
N ARG A 123 14.53 5.23 -34.17
CA ARG A 123 15.59 5.77 -33.29
C ARG A 123 15.20 7.13 -32.69
N LEU A 124 13.93 7.28 -32.32
CA LEU A 124 13.38 8.49 -31.73
C LEU A 124 13.62 8.45 -30.20
N PRO A 125 14.34 9.42 -29.61
CA PRO A 125 14.70 9.42 -28.18
C PRO A 125 13.54 9.91 -27.28
N ALA A 126 12.34 9.36 -27.47
CA ALA A 126 11.19 9.66 -26.63
C ALA A 126 11.32 9.05 -25.23
N VAL A 127 10.76 9.71 -24.20
CA VAL A 127 10.67 9.16 -22.85
C VAL A 127 9.21 9.11 -22.42
N PHE A 128 8.72 7.92 -22.08
CA PHE A 128 7.35 7.70 -21.62
C PHE A 128 7.37 7.35 -20.12
N HIS A 129 6.44 7.94 -19.36
CA HIS A 129 6.32 7.71 -17.92
C HIS A 129 5.15 6.78 -17.64
N ILE A 130 5.45 5.66 -16.99
CA ILE A 130 4.50 4.56 -16.78
C ILE A 130 4.17 4.44 -15.30
N GLY A 131 2.90 4.63 -14.96
CA GLY A 131 2.36 4.17 -13.69
C GLY A 131 2.02 2.69 -13.82
N ALA A 132 2.98 1.79 -13.57
CA ALA A 132 2.85 0.36 -13.80
C ALA A 132 1.62 -0.20 -13.06
N ARG A 133 0.73 -0.84 -13.82
CA ARG A 133 -0.61 -1.24 -13.40
C ARG A 133 -0.92 -2.66 -13.87
N ALA A 134 -1.62 -3.39 -13.01
CA ALA A 134 -2.09 -4.73 -13.32
C ALA A 134 -2.97 -4.73 -14.59
N LEU A 135 -2.69 -5.66 -15.50
CA LEU A 135 -3.54 -5.87 -16.66
C LEU A 135 -4.84 -6.58 -16.24
N THR A 136 -5.95 -6.06 -16.77
CA THR A 136 -7.26 -6.71 -16.77
C THR A 136 -7.14 -8.09 -17.39
N SER A 137 -7.30 -9.12 -16.56
CA SER A 137 -7.29 -10.52 -16.94
C SER A 137 -8.63 -11.15 -16.56
N HIS A 138 -8.69 -11.87 -15.43
CA HIS A 138 -9.94 -12.38 -14.87
C HIS A 138 -10.86 -11.26 -14.33
N SER A 139 -10.29 -10.11 -14.00
CA SER A 139 -11.00 -8.92 -13.53
C SER A 139 -10.19 -7.65 -13.80
N LEU A 140 -10.86 -6.49 -13.79
CA LEU A 140 -10.23 -5.17 -13.88
C LEU A 140 -9.58 -4.82 -12.54
N ASN A 141 -8.33 -4.39 -12.59
CA ASN A 141 -7.66 -3.78 -11.45
C ASN A 141 -6.97 -2.46 -11.90
N VAL A 142 -7.14 -1.39 -11.12
CA VAL A 142 -6.53 -0.08 -11.39
C VAL A 142 -5.17 0.10 -10.75
N HIS A 143 -4.81 -0.81 -9.84
CA HIS A 143 -3.66 -0.74 -8.95
C HIS A 143 -2.40 -1.38 -9.53
N ALA A 144 -1.29 -1.30 -8.79
CA ALA A 144 0.03 -1.69 -9.26
C ALA A 144 0.09 -3.15 -9.70
N GLY A 145 0.72 -3.36 -10.83
CA GLY A 145 1.18 -4.64 -11.37
C GLY A 145 2.28 -4.35 -12.37
N HIS A 146 3.16 -5.31 -12.64
CA HIS A 146 4.21 -5.17 -13.65
C HIS A 146 3.86 -5.87 -14.95
N ASP A 147 2.66 -6.45 -15.05
CA ASP A 147 2.21 -7.18 -16.24
C ASP A 147 2.16 -6.30 -17.49
N ASP A 148 1.81 -5.01 -17.34
CA ASP A 148 1.71 -4.06 -18.45
C ASP A 148 3.08 -3.71 -19.05
N VAL A 149 4.04 -3.35 -18.20
CA VAL A 149 5.42 -3.04 -18.62
C VAL A 149 6.11 -4.29 -19.18
N MET A 150 5.89 -5.46 -18.58
CA MET A 150 6.46 -6.70 -19.09
C MET A 150 5.82 -7.16 -20.41
N ALA A 151 4.56 -6.80 -20.66
CA ALA A 151 3.90 -7.08 -21.94
C ALA A 151 4.54 -6.33 -23.13
N VAL A 152 5.33 -5.29 -22.89
CA VAL A 152 6.01 -4.48 -23.92
C VAL A 152 7.54 -4.51 -23.83
N ALA A 153 8.11 -5.39 -23.01
CA ALA A 153 9.56 -5.48 -22.78
C ALA A 153 10.39 -5.92 -24.00
N ASP A 154 9.73 -6.36 -25.08
CA ASP A 154 10.28 -6.79 -26.36
C ASP A 154 10.34 -5.67 -27.42
N THR A 155 9.82 -4.47 -27.11
CA THR A 155 9.65 -3.37 -28.09
C THR A 155 10.94 -2.58 -28.41
N GLY A 156 12.06 -2.90 -27.77
CA GLY A 156 13.36 -2.25 -28.00
C GLY A 156 13.52 -0.90 -27.29
N TRP A 157 12.84 -0.73 -26.15
CA TRP A 157 12.93 0.45 -25.27
C TRP A 157 13.84 0.17 -24.07
N GLY A 158 14.52 1.22 -23.59
CA GLY A 158 15.09 1.21 -22.24
C GLY A 158 13.97 1.21 -21.20
N MET A 159 14.13 0.51 -20.09
CA MET A 159 13.13 0.40 -19.03
C MET A 159 13.80 0.51 -17.68
N VAL A 160 13.47 1.57 -16.93
CA VAL A 160 13.97 1.82 -15.58
C VAL A 160 12.83 1.92 -14.58
N PHE A 161 13.02 1.41 -13.36
CA PHE A 161 12.01 1.30 -12.32
C PHE A 161 12.37 2.18 -11.12
N ALA A 162 11.52 3.15 -10.83
CA ALA A 162 11.62 3.98 -9.63
C ALA A 162 11.02 3.24 -8.43
N ARG A 163 11.76 3.23 -7.32
CA ARG A 163 11.29 2.67 -6.04
C ARG A 163 10.44 3.64 -5.21
N ASN A 164 10.58 4.95 -5.41
CA ASN A 164 9.88 5.99 -4.65
C ASN A 164 9.75 7.29 -5.48
N ALA A 165 9.08 8.32 -4.94
CA ALA A 165 8.83 9.57 -5.66
C ALA A 165 10.12 10.34 -6.01
N GLN A 166 11.13 10.32 -5.14
CA GLN A 166 12.45 10.88 -5.43
C GLN A 166 13.08 10.20 -6.65
N CYS A 167 13.10 8.86 -6.64
CA CYS A 167 13.70 8.08 -7.70
C CYS A 167 12.96 8.27 -9.04
N ALA A 168 11.66 8.57 -9.02
CA ALA A 168 10.88 8.89 -10.21
C ALA A 168 11.36 10.21 -10.87
N ALA A 169 11.62 11.27 -10.08
CA ALA A 169 12.20 12.51 -10.60
C ALA A 169 13.64 12.30 -11.12
N ASP A 170 14.46 11.58 -10.36
CA ASP A 170 15.86 11.35 -10.73
C ASP A 170 15.95 10.55 -12.04
N LEU A 171 15.17 9.46 -12.15
CA LEU A 171 15.13 8.63 -13.36
C LEU A 171 14.50 9.33 -14.56
N ALA A 172 13.58 10.28 -14.37
CA ALA A 172 13.03 11.08 -15.47
C ALA A 172 14.14 11.83 -16.24
N LEU A 173 15.07 12.47 -15.52
CA LEU A 173 16.22 13.15 -16.13
C LEU A 173 17.26 12.18 -16.68
N ILE A 174 17.62 11.15 -15.90
CA ILE A 174 18.62 10.15 -16.31
C ILE A 174 18.17 9.46 -17.61
N ALA A 175 16.90 9.04 -17.68
CA ALA A 175 16.33 8.41 -18.85
C ALA A 175 16.32 9.35 -20.06
N ARG A 176 16.03 10.64 -19.88
CA ARG A 176 16.09 11.63 -20.98
C ARG A 176 17.48 11.72 -21.58
N ARG A 177 18.50 11.93 -20.74
CA ARG A 177 19.89 12.01 -21.20
C ARG A 177 20.36 10.70 -21.84
N ALA A 178 20.01 9.57 -21.27
CA ALA A 178 20.34 8.25 -21.83
C ALA A 178 19.64 8.03 -23.19
N ALA A 179 18.37 8.43 -23.31
CA ALA A 179 17.59 8.27 -24.53
C ALA A 179 18.20 9.08 -25.69
N GLU A 180 18.50 10.36 -25.43
CA GLU A 180 19.06 11.27 -26.43
C GLU A 180 20.47 10.87 -26.86
N ASN A 181 21.34 10.47 -25.92
CA ASN A 181 22.70 10.04 -26.25
C ASN A 181 22.73 8.69 -27.01
N SER A 182 21.78 7.80 -26.74
CA SER A 182 21.74 6.46 -27.36
C SER A 182 20.80 6.34 -28.56
N HIS A 183 20.04 7.39 -28.89
CA HIS A 183 18.95 7.36 -29.86
C HIS A 183 18.01 6.15 -29.65
N THR A 184 17.73 5.84 -28.40
CA THR A 184 16.87 4.74 -27.98
C THR A 184 15.82 5.29 -27.03
N PRO A 185 14.53 5.04 -27.26
CA PRO A 185 13.49 5.55 -26.37
C PRO A 185 13.50 4.84 -25.01
N PHE A 186 13.01 5.50 -23.96
CA PHE A 186 13.01 4.99 -22.59
C PHE A 186 11.62 5.04 -21.94
N MET A 187 11.35 4.05 -21.10
CA MET A 187 10.23 4.02 -20.17
C MET A 187 10.76 4.26 -18.76
N VAL A 188 10.18 5.23 -18.06
CA VAL A 188 10.39 5.44 -16.63
C VAL A 188 9.16 4.89 -15.92
N CYS A 189 9.33 3.71 -15.34
CA CYS A 189 8.28 2.96 -14.67
C CYS A 189 8.28 3.28 -13.16
N GLN A 190 7.10 3.43 -12.59
CA GLN A 190 6.90 3.55 -11.15
C GLN A 190 5.61 2.81 -10.74
N ASP A 191 5.55 2.27 -9.52
CA ASP A 191 4.40 1.46 -9.10
C ASP A 191 3.13 2.31 -8.99
N GLY A 192 2.06 1.89 -9.68
CA GLY A 192 0.77 2.58 -9.65
C GLY A 192 0.20 2.70 -8.23
N PHE A 193 -0.20 3.91 -7.85
CA PHE A 193 -0.61 4.32 -6.49
C PHE A 193 0.50 4.25 -5.43
N LEU A 194 1.25 3.16 -5.35
CA LEU A 194 2.31 2.95 -4.34
C LEU A 194 3.50 3.90 -4.49
N THR A 195 3.69 4.46 -5.69
CA THR A 195 4.65 5.55 -5.95
C THR A 195 3.94 6.73 -6.61
N THR A 196 3.07 6.50 -7.59
CA THR A 196 2.44 7.61 -8.35
C THR A 196 1.57 8.53 -7.50
N HIS A 197 1.02 8.04 -6.38
CA HIS A 197 0.11 8.79 -5.50
C HIS A 197 0.61 8.87 -4.04
N THR A 198 1.77 8.27 -3.74
CA THR A 198 2.34 8.33 -2.40
C THR A 198 3.12 9.62 -2.29
N LEU A 199 2.61 10.55 -1.46
CA LEU A 199 3.22 11.84 -1.19
C LEU A 199 4.43 11.62 -0.27
N GLU A 200 5.59 12.13 -0.66
CA GLU A 200 6.85 11.94 0.07
C GLU A 200 7.64 13.24 0.16
N THR A 201 8.49 13.37 1.18
CA THR A 201 9.55 14.38 1.17
C THR A 201 10.58 14.03 0.11
N THR A 202 10.77 14.92 -0.86
CA THR A 202 11.72 14.78 -1.96
C THR A 202 12.63 16.01 -2.06
N ARG A 203 13.68 15.88 -2.87
CA ARG A 203 14.63 16.89 -3.30
C ARG A 203 14.59 16.93 -4.82
N LEU A 204 13.66 17.70 -5.37
CA LEU A 204 13.47 17.78 -6.82
C LEU A 204 14.65 18.48 -7.49
N PRO A 205 15.06 18.04 -8.70
CA PRO A 205 16.19 18.64 -9.40
C PRO A 205 15.92 20.11 -9.72
N GLU A 206 16.92 20.96 -9.51
CA GLU A 206 16.86 22.40 -9.75
C GLU A 206 16.77 22.72 -11.26
N PRO A 207 16.04 23.76 -11.68
CA PRO A 207 15.97 24.20 -13.08
C PRO A 207 17.33 24.39 -13.75
N GLU A 208 18.29 24.95 -13.02
CA GLU A 208 19.65 25.19 -13.50
C GLU A 208 20.38 23.88 -13.80
N PHE A 209 20.28 22.92 -12.88
CA PHE A 209 20.85 21.58 -13.07
C PHE A 209 20.19 20.85 -14.22
N MET A 210 18.85 20.88 -14.29
CA MET A 210 18.11 20.26 -15.39
C MET A 210 18.60 20.77 -16.74
N ARG A 211 18.76 22.10 -16.88
CA ARG A 211 19.25 22.73 -18.12
C ARG A 211 20.64 22.22 -18.48
N GLU A 212 21.58 22.18 -17.53
CA GLU A 212 22.95 21.69 -17.76
C GLU A 212 22.98 20.19 -18.08
N PHE A 213 22.15 19.40 -17.40
CA PHE A 213 22.19 17.95 -17.44
C PHE A 213 21.66 17.38 -18.76
N VAL A 214 20.53 17.90 -19.28
CA VAL A 214 19.94 17.39 -20.54
C VAL A 214 20.35 18.21 -21.76
N GLY A 215 20.67 19.50 -21.60
CA GLY A 215 21.00 20.38 -22.72
C GLY A 215 19.82 20.68 -23.65
N ASP A 216 20.07 21.56 -24.62
CA ASP A 216 19.06 22.08 -25.55
C ASP A 216 18.46 20.99 -26.45
N PRO A 217 17.13 20.81 -26.47
CA PRO A 217 16.49 19.81 -27.31
C PRO A 217 16.83 19.97 -28.79
N ALA A 218 17.00 21.20 -29.30
CA ALA A 218 17.31 21.47 -30.70
C ALA A 218 18.68 20.91 -31.15
N GLU A 219 19.59 20.67 -30.20
CA GLU A 219 20.91 20.06 -30.46
C GLU A 219 20.92 18.55 -30.24
N ARG A 220 19.90 18.01 -29.56
CA ARG A 220 19.88 16.63 -29.05
C ARG A 220 18.92 15.71 -29.80
N VAL A 221 17.79 16.25 -30.24
CA VAL A 221 16.73 15.47 -30.88
C VAL A 221 16.85 15.58 -32.40
N PRO A 222 17.04 14.45 -33.12
CA PRO A 222 17.18 14.50 -34.57
C PRO A 222 15.85 14.86 -35.24
N CYS A 223 15.86 15.89 -36.09
CA CYS A 223 14.73 16.21 -36.96
C CYS A 223 14.78 15.34 -38.22
N LEU A 224 13.91 14.33 -38.30
CA LEU A 224 13.76 13.49 -39.49
C LEU A 224 12.86 14.14 -40.56
N MET A 225 11.96 15.02 -40.14
CA MET A 225 10.98 15.71 -40.99
C MET A 225 11.38 17.16 -41.27
N ASP A 226 12.58 17.35 -41.83
CA ASP A 226 13.09 18.67 -42.26
C ASP A 226 12.93 18.84 -43.79
N PRO A 227 12.09 19.77 -44.27
CA PRO A 227 11.96 20.05 -45.71
C PRO A 227 13.25 20.50 -46.39
N ALA A 228 14.21 21.07 -45.64
CA ALA A 228 15.51 21.46 -46.17
C ALA A 228 16.49 20.27 -46.24
N ARG A 229 16.25 19.20 -45.48
CA ARG A 229 17.05 17.97 -45.43
C ARG A 229 16.13 16.73 -45.47
N PRO A 230 15.39 16.52 -46.58
CA PRO A 230 14.34 15.53 -46.60
C PRO A 230 14.90 14.10 -46.49
N VAL A 231 14.33 13.32 -45.59
CA VAL A 231 14.58 11.89 -45.43
C VAL A 231 13.28 11.11 -45.63
N MET A 232 13.37 9.94 -46.24
CA MET A 232 12.26 8.99 -46.30
C MET A 232 12.41 7.97 -45.16
N SER A 233 11.45 7.95 -44.23
CA SER A 233 11.44 7.04 -43.07
C SER A 233 10.20 6.15 -43.09
N GLY A 234 10.34 4.90 -42.63
CA GLY A 234 9.22 3.94 -42.56
C GLY A 234 8.79 3.33 -43.89
N VAL A 235 9.72 3.16 -44.85
CA VAL A 235 9.43 2.55 -46.15
C VAL A 235 9.17 1.05 -46.07
N VAL A 236 8.50 0.51 -47.09
CA VAL A 236 8.41 -0.94 -47.30
C VAL A 236 9.78 -1.46 -47.77
N GLN A 237 10.34 -2.42 -47.03
CA GLN A 237 11.61 -3.06 -47.35
C GLN A 237 11.39 -4.54 -47.68
N ASN A 238 11.99 -5.00 -48.78
CA ASN A 238 12.06 -6.43 -49.09
C ASN A 238 13.10 -7.13 -48.19
N GLN A 239 13.10 -8.47 -48.24
CA GLN A 239 13.78 -9.36 -47.29
C GLN A 239 15.27 -9.01 -47.07
N ASP A 240 16.02 -8.77 -48.14
CA ASP A 240 17.46 -8.45 -48.06
C ASP A 240 17.73 -7.13 -47.32
N ALA A 241 17.00 -6.07 -47.67
CA ALA A 241 17.17 -4.75 -47.04
C ALA A 241 16.67 -4.74 -45.59
N TYR A 242 15.56 -5.44 -45.31
CA TYR A 242 14.96 -5.47 -43.97
C TYR A 242 15.91 -6.09 -42.93
N MET A 243 16.48 -7.26 -43.23
CA MET A 243 17.41 -7.91 -42.29
C MET A 243 18.64 -7.02 -42.01
N LYS A 244 19.22 -6.41 -43.05
CA LYS A 244 20.34 -5.46 -42.91
C LYS A 244 19.97 -4.28 -42.02
N GLY A 245 18.83 -3.64 -42.29
CA GLY A 245 18.34 -2.51 -41.51
C GLY A 245 18.07 -2.86 -40.04
N LYS A 246 17.40 -3.99 -39.77
CA LYS A 246 17.10 -4.42 -38.40
C LYS A 246 18.37 -4.77 -37.61
N VAL A 247 19.31 -5.50 -38.20
CA VAL A 247 20.57 -5.84 -37.52
C VAL A 247 21.46 -4.60 -37.35
N ALA A 248 21.45 -3.66 -38.29
CA ALA A 248 22.22 -2.41 -38.17
C ALA A 248 21.80 -1.55 -36.97
N GLN A 249 20.56 -1.67 -36.47
CA GLN A 249 20.11 -0.96 -35.27
C GLN A 249 20.92 -1.31 -34.01
N ARG A 250 21.62 -2.45 -34.00
CA ARG A 250 22.55 -2.83 -32.92
C ARG A 250 23.65 -1.80 -32.68
N HIS A 251 23.99 -1.01 -33.69
CA HIS A 251 24.87 0.15 -33.51
C HIS A 251 24.36 1.08 -32.39
N PHE A 252 23.06 1.26 -32.24
CA PHE A 252 22.49 2.10 -31.21
C PHE A 252 22.23 1.31 -29.92
N THR A 253 21.51 0.18 -30.03
CA THR A 253 21.05 -0.56 -28.85
C THR A 253 22.17 -1.17 -28.01
N ASP A 254 23.28 -1.59 -28.63
CA ASP A 254 24.42 -2.18 -27.89
C ASP A 254 25.17 -1.10 -27.07
N ARG A 255 24.97 0.20 -27.37
CA ARG A 255 25.55 1.34 -26.63
C ARG A 255 24.62 1.89 -25.54
N THR A 256 23.35 1.48 -25.50
CA THR A 256 22.37 2.01 -24.53
C THR A 256 22.80 1.79 -23.07
N SER A 257 23.40 0.64 -22.74
CA SER A 257 23.88 0.36 -21.38
C SER A 257 25.00 1.32 -20.95
N MET A 258 25.93 1.63 -21.86
CA MET A 258 27.00 2.60 -21.62
C MET A 258 26.41 3.98 -21.32
N HIS A 259 25.52 4.48 -22.18
CA HIS A 259 24.94 5.82 -22.02
C HIS A 259 24.04 5.94 -20.79
N LEU A 260 23.33 4.89 -20.41
CA LEU A 260 22.58 4.86 -19.16
C LEU A 260 23.50 4.98 -17.94
N LYS A 261 24.58 4.20 -17.89
CA LYS A 261 25.57 4.25 -16.81
C LYS A 261 26.28 5.60 -16.74
N GLU A 262 26.63 6.17 -17.89
CA GLU A 262 27.20 7.52 -17.96
C GLU A 262 26.24 8.56 -17.40
N ALA A 263 24.96 8.53 -17.79
CA ALA A 263 23.95 9.45 -17.27
C ALA A 263 23.76 9.30 -15.76
N MET A 264 23.67 8.06 -15.26
CA MET A 264 23.61 7.74 -13.83
C MET A 264 24.83 8.27 -13.06
N ASN A 265 26.04 8.06 -13.58
CA ASN A 265 27.27 8.53 -12.96
C ASN A 265 27.37 10.07 -12.92
N THR A 266 27.04 10.74 -14.03
CA THR A 266 27.00 12.21 -14.07
C THR A 266 25.97 12.75 -13.09
N TYR A 267 24.79 12.12 -13.01
CA TYR A 267 23.75 12.52 -12.06
C TYR A 267 24.23 12.38 -10.61
N ALA A 268 24.88 11.25 -10.29
CA ALA A 268 25.43 10.99 -8.95
C ALA A 268 26.50 12.00 -8.55
N GLN A 269 27.39 12.38 -9.48
CA GLN A 269 28.43 13.39 -9.23
C GLN A 269 27.86 14.77 -8.94
N ALA A 270 26.80 15.16 -9.64
CA ALA A 270 26.17 16.46 -9.50
C ALA A 270 25.30 16.57 -8.24
N THR A 271 24.62 15.48 -7.87
CA THR A 271 23.55 15.51 -6.85
C THR A 271 23.91 14.80 -5.56
N GLY A 272 24.96 13.98 -5.57
CA GLY A 272 25.29 13.05 -4.48
C GLY A 272 24.36 11.82 -4.41
N ARG A 273 23.29 11.75 -5.21
CA ARG A 273 22.36 10.61 -5.25
C ARG A 273 22.78 9.61 -6.30
N ARG A 274 23.32 8.48 -5.87
CA ARG A 274 23.77 7.41 -6.76
C ARG A 274 22.62 6.45 -7.10
N LEU A 275 22.42 6.23 -8.39
CA LEU A 275 21.60 5.17 -8.94
C LEU A 275 22.48 4.36 -9.90
N ASP A 276 22.39 3.04 -9.84
CA ASP A 276 23.07 2.13 -10.75
C ASP A 276 22.03 1.21 -11.41
N PRO A 277 22.31 0.57 -12.56
CA PRO A 277 21.39 -0.39 -13.19
C PRO A 277 20.92 -1.50 -12.23
N VAL A 278 21.79 -1.88 -11.29
CA VAL A 278 21.51 -2.76 -10.15
C VAL A 278 22.04 -2.08 -8.91
N THR A 279 21.20 -1.93 -7.88
CA THR A 279 21.61 -1.38 -6.59
C THR A 279 21.60 -2.48 -5.53
N THR A 280 22.70 -2.61 -4.78
CA THR A 280 22.83 -3.59 -3.71
C THR A 280 22.73 -2.94 -2.34
N TYR A 281 22.03 -3.57 -1.41
CA TYR A 281 21.90 -3.13 -0.03
C TYR A 281 22.27 -4.27 0.91
N CYS A 282 23.19 -4.03 1.84
CA CYS A 282 23.64 -5.03 2.81
C CYS A 282 24.13 -6.37 2.20
N MET A 283 24.70 -6.36 0.98
CA MET A 283 25.17 -7.59 0.31
C MET A 283 26.52 -8.11 0.83
N GLU A 284 27.33 -7.26 1.47
CA GLU A 284 28.60 -7.70 2.06
C GLU A 284 28.36 -8.76 3.14
N GLY A 285 28.95 -9.94 2.94
CA GLY A 285 28.80 -11.10 3.82
C GLY A 285 27.41 -11.74 3.84
N ALA A 286 26.48 -11.35 2.96
CA ALA A 286 25.14 -11.93 2.88
C ALA A 286 25.19 -13.41 2.46
N GLU A 287 24.41 -14.26 3.15
CA GLU A 287 24.22 -15.66 2.77
C GLU A 287 23.06 -15.85 1.79
N VAL A 288 22.05 -15.00 1.90
CA VAL A 288 20.85 -15.03 1.07
C VAL A 288 20.46 -13.61 0.66
N ALA A 289 19.73 -13.49 -0.45
CA ALA A 289 19.29 -12.19 -0.97
C ALA A 289 17.81 -12.16 -1.34
N ILE A 290 17.20 -10.98 -1.20
CA ILE A 290 15.92 -10.63 -1.84
C ILE A 290 16.23 -9.83 -3.10
N VAL A 291 15.60 -10.18 -4.22
CA VAL A 291 15.73 -9.48 -5.50
C VAL A 291 14.36 -9.00 -5.95
N ALA A 292 14.21 -7.71 -6.26
CA ALA A 292 12.93 -7.15 -6.73
C ALA A 292 13.11 -5.84 -7.53
N MET A 293 11.99 -5.31 -8.02
CA MET A 293 11.88 -4.01 -8.70
C MET A 293 10.81 -3.14 -8.05
N GLY A 294 10.93 -1.82 -8.19
CA GLY A 294 9.92 -0.86 -7.75
C GLY A 294 9.81 -0.73 -6.23
N SER A 295 8.63 -0.30 -5.76
CA SER A 295 8.44 0.22 -4.39
C SER A 295 8.66 -0.79 -3.28
N MET A 296 8.54 -2.09 -3.56
CA MET A 296 8.74 -3.13 -2.54
C MET A 296 10.19 -3.21 -2.03
N ILE A 297 11.15 -2.65 -2.77
CA ILE A 297 12.55 -2.59 -2.38
C ILE A 297 12.74 -1.76 -1.10
N GLU A 298 12.03 -0.64 -0.95
CA GLU A 298 12.12 0.20 0.24
C GLU A 298 11.71 -0.60 1.49
N THR A 299 10.57 -1.29 1.44
CA THR A 299 10.09 -2.12 2.56
C THR A 299 11.04 -3.30 2.83
N ALA A 300 11.62 -3.91 1.79
CA ALA A 300 12.62 -4.96 1.94
C ALA A 300 13.88 -4.45 2.65
N ARG A 301 14.38 -3.25 2.31
CA ARG A 301 15.53 -2.62 2.97
C ARG A 301 15.26 -2.36 4.45
N ALA A 302 14.12 -1.74 4.78
CA ALA A 302 13.72 -1.51 6.18
C ALA A 302 13.63 -2.82 6.99
N THR A 303 13.13 -3.88 6.37
CA THR A 303 13.04 -5.20 7.01
C THR A 303 14.43 -5.82 7.23
N VAL A 304 15.35 -5.67 6.28
CA VAL A 304 16.73 -6.14 6.41
C VAL A 304 17.48 -5.36 7.48
N ASP A 305 17.30 -4.04 7.59
CA ASP A 305 17.87 -3.22 8.67
C ASP A 305 17.40 -3.72 10.03
N TRP A 306 16.09 -3.96 10.17
CA TRP A 306 15.47 -4.49 11.38
C TRP A 306 16.05 -5.85 11.79
N LEU A 307 16.31 -6.74 10.82
CA LEU A 307 16.91 -8.05 11.06
C LEU A 307 18.39 -7.96 11.45
N ARG A 308 19.17 -7.17 10.70
CA ARG A 308 20.62 -7.06 10.92
C ARG A 308 20.93 -6.38 12.26
N ALA A 309 20.12 -5.42 12.68
CA ALA A 309 20.25 -4.78 14.00
C ALA A 309 20.12 -5.75 15.18
N ARG A 310 19.45 -6.89 15.00
CA ARG A 310 19.27 -7.93 16.04
C ARG A 310 20.33 -9.03 15.99
N GLY A 311 21.20 -9.03 14.98
CA GLY A 311 22.24 -10.05 14.79
C GLY A 311 21.71 -11.39 14.24
N ASP A 312 20.47 -11.43 13.76
CA ASP A 312 19.77 -12.70 13.54
C ASP A 312 20.16 -13.39 12.22
N LEU A 313 20.37 -12.66 11.11
CA LEU A 313 20.60 -13.26 9.79
C LEU A 313 21.47 -12.40 8.86
N ARG A 314 22.28 -13.07 8.02
CA ARG A 314 23.13 -12.43 6.99
C ARG A 314 22.35 -12.32 5.67
N VAL A 315 21.63 -11.22 5.50
CA VAL A 315 20.68 -11.03 4.38
C VAL A 315 20.95 -9.72 3.65
N GLY A 316 20.97 -9.75 2.32
CA GLY A 316 21.02 -8.54 1.50
C GLY A 316 19.80 -8.36 0.60
N VAL A 317 19.71 -7.19 -0.02
CA VAL A 317 18.68 -6.84 -1.00
C VAL A 317 19.37 -6.40 -2.30
N VAL A 318 18.84 -6.83 -3.43
CA VAL A 318 19.26 -6.44 -4.77
C VAL A 318 18.07 -5.82 -5.48
N GLU A 319 18.17 -4.53 -5.77
CA GLU A 319 17.22 -3.78 -6.56
C GLU A 319 17.65 -3.78 -8.03
N VAL A 320 16.73 -4.21 -8.91
CA VAL A 320 16.93 -4.09 -10.35
C VAL A 320 16.30 -2.77 -10.80
N VAL A 321 17.12 -1.73 -10.91
CA VAL A 321 16.67 -0.40 -11.36
C VAL A 321 16.44 -0.42 -12.86
N CYS A 322 17.27 -1.12 -13.63
CA CYS A 322 17.16 -1.22 -15.08
C CYS A 322 16.79 -2.64 -15.50
N PHE A 323 15.62 -2.81 -16.12
CA PHE A 323 15.21 -4.10 -16.70
C PHE A 323 15.64 -4.23 -18.17
N ARG A 324 15.70 -3.11 -18.89
CA ARG A 324 16.19 -3.02 -20.26
C ARG A 324 17.11 -1.80 -20.44
N PRO A 325 18.30 -1.96 -21.04
CA PRO A 325 18.98 -3.23 -21.33
C PRO A 325 19.25 -4.02 -20.04
N PHE A 326 19.11 -5.35 -20.10
CA PHE A 326 19.23 -6.18 -18.89
C PHE A 326 20.68 -6.17 -18.35
N PRO A 327 20.89 -5.88 -17.04
CA PRO A 327 22.23 -5.70 -16.46
C PRO A 327 22.86 -7.04 -16.02
N THR A 328 23.12 -7.92 -16.99
CA THR A 328 23.62 -9.29 -16.77
C THR A 328 24.85 -9.34 -15.85
N ALA A 329 25.88 -8.53 -16.13
CA ALA A 329 27.13 -8.58 -15.40
C ALA A 329 26.96 -8.13 -13.93
N GLU A 330 26.18 -7.08 -13.71
CA GLU A 330 25.91 -6.51 -12.39
C GLU A 330 25.05 -7.44 -11.54
N ILE A 331 24.05 -8.10 -12.13
CA ILE A 331 23.21 -9.10 -11.44
C ILE A 331 24.05 -10.29 -10.98
N VAL A 332 24.87 -10.83 -11.88
CA VAL A 332 25.74 -11.97 -11.56
C VAL A 332 26.73 -11.57 -10.47
N GLU A 333 27.36 -10.41 -10.58
CA GLU A 333 28.29 -9.93 -9.56
C GLU A 333 27.60 -9.73 -8.20
N ALA A 334 26.38 -9.18 -8.18
CA ALA A 334 25.65 -8.99 -6.93
C ALA A 334 25.30 -10.32 -6.24
N LEU A 335 24.97 -11.36 -7.01
CA LEU A 335 24.41 -12.61 -6.49
C LEU A 335 25.38 -13.79 -6.46
N ARG A 336 26.60 -13.68 -6.99
CA ARG A 336 27.55 -14.80 -7.12
C ARG A 336 27.92 -15.50 -5.81
N ASP A 337 27.96 -14.75 -4.70
CA ASP A 337 28.45 -15.24 -3.41
C ASP A 337 27.33 -15.78 -2.51
N VAL A 338 26.07 -15.44 -2.78
CA VAL A 338 24.95 -15.93 -1.96
C VAL A 338 24.67 -17.41 -2.23
N ARG A 339 24.13 -18.10 -1.22
CA ARG A 339 23.68 -19.49 -1.34
C ARG A 339 22.35 -19.57 -2.10
N ALA A 340 21.45 -18.64 -1.82
CA ALA A 340 20.10 -18.60 -2.38
C ALA A 340 19.59 -17.16 -2.53
N ALA A 341 18.69 -16.93 -3.47
CA ALA A 341 18.00 -15.67 -3.63
C ALA A 341 16.52 -15.87 -3.91
N ALA A 342 15.67 -15.04 -3.31
CA ALA A 342 14.26 -14.95 -3.65
C ALA A 342 14.05 -13.79 -4.61
N VAL A 343 13.58 -14.10 -5.82
CA VAL A 343 13.19 -13.09 -6.82
C VAL A 343 11.68 -12.88 -6.69
N ILE A 344 11.28 -11.69 -6.25
CA ILE A 344 9.87 -11.35 -5.99
C ILE A 344 9.38 -10.44 -7.12
N GLU A 345 8.34 -10.87 -7.81
CA GLU A 345 7.77 -10.19 -8.97
C GLU A 345 6.32 -9.77 -8.71
N ARG A 346 5.96 -8.57 -9.17
CA ARG A 346 4.62 -8.00 -9.06
C ARG A 346 3.73 -8.38 -10.25
N MET A 347 3.80 -9.64 -10.65
CA MET A 347 3.04 -10.23 -11.74
C MET A 347 3.05 -11.76 -11.62
N ASP A 348 2.17 -12.42 -12.36
CA ASP A 348 2.16 -13.88 -12.47
C ASP A 348 1.85 -14.33 -13.90
N ASN A 349 2.76 -15.10 -14.50
CA ASN A 349 2.58 -15.70 -15.82
C ASN A 349 2.74 -17.23 -15.73
N PRO A 350 1.69 -17.97 -15.33
CA PRO A 350 1.79 -19.38 -14.97
C PRO A 350 2.10 -20.31 -16.15
N LEU A 351 1.90 -19.88 -17.40
CA LEU A 351 2.23 -20.67 -18.59
C LEU A 351 3.68 -20.44 -19.08
N ALA A 352 4.36 -19.42 -18.58
CA ALA A 352 5.77 -19.23 -18.86
C ALA A 352 6.62 -20.19 -18.00
N GLN A 353 7.80 -20.57 -18.50
CA GLN A 353 8.77 -21.34 -17.71
C GLN A 353 9.16 -20.60 -16.42
N SER A 354 9.15 -19.26 -16.46
CA SER A 354 9.48 -18.38 -15.36
C SER A 354 8.87 -17.01 -15.62
N ASN A 355 8.54 -16.29 -14.56
CA ASN A 355 8.24 -14.86 -14.67
C ASN A 355 9.47 -14.09 -15.21
N PRO A 356 9.27 -12.92 -15.83
CA PRO A 356 10.31 -12.26 -16.62
C PRO A 356 11.61 -11.99 -15.87
N LEU A 357 11.57 -11.44 -14.65
CA LEU A 357 12.79 -11.07 -13.93
C LEU A 357 13.61 -12.30 -13.53
N ILE A 358 12.98 -13.31 -12.93
CA ILE A 358 13.71 -14.53 -12.57
C ILE A 358 14.18 -15.30 -13.82
N GLY A 359 13.44 -15.22 -14.92
CA GLY A 359 13.85 -15.76 -16.22
C GLY A 359 15.16 -15.15 -16.72
N GLU A 360 15.27 -13.82 -16.71
CA GLU A 360 16.47 -13.09 -17.11
C GLU A 360 17.65 -13.36 -16.16
N ILE A 361 17.40 -13.45 -14.85
CA ILE A 361 18.45 -13.80 -13.88
C ILE A 361 18.97 -15.22 -14.13
N LYS A 362 18.09 -16.20 -14.41
CA LYS A 362 18.50 -17.56 -14.77
C LYS A 362 19.35 -17.57 -16.04
N ALA A 363 18.96 -16.80 -17.07
CA ALA A 363 19.74 -16.66 -18.30
C ALA A 363 21.12 -16.02 -18.04
N ALA A 364 21.17 -14.95 -17.25
CA ALA A 364 22.42 -14.29 -16.87
C ALA A 364 23.39 -15.24 -16.17
N PHE A 365 22.90 -16.11 -15.29
CA PHE A 365 23.72 -17.13 -14.64
C PHE A 365 24.13 -18.28 -15.58
N ALA A 366 23.32 -18.61 -16.59
CA ALA A 366 23.70 -19.57 -17.62
C ALA A 366 24.83 -19.02 -18.51
N ASP A 367 24.80 -17.72 -18.81
CA ASP A 367 25.90 -17.03 -19.51
C ASP A 367 27.16 -17.00 -18.63
N ALA A 368 27.01 -16.73 -17.34
CA ALA A 368 28.13 -16.69 -16.38
C ALA A 368 28.82 -18.05 -16.20
N ILE A 369 28.07 -19.15 -16.16
CA ILE A 369 28.63 -20.50 -15.98
C ILE A 369 29.31 -21.04 -17.25
N THR A 370 28.98 -20.44 -18.41
CA THR A 370 29.57 -20.77 -19.71
C THR A 370 30.65 -19.78 -20.14
N ASP A 371 31.16 -18.97 -19.19
CA ASP A 371 32.23 -17.99 -19.37
C ASP A 371 31.96 -16.97 -20.48
N MET A 372 30.73 -16.48 -20.60
CA MET A 372 30.37 -15.44 -21.56
C MET A 372 31.24 -14.18 -21.35
N PRO A 373 31.88 -13.64 -22.40
CA PRO A 373 32.71 -12.44 -22.29
C PRO A 373 31.96 -11.24 -21.70
N GLY A 374 32.58 -10.58 -20.73
CA GLY A 374 32.01 -9.40 -20.05
C GLY A 374 31.08 -9.73 -18.87
N VAL A 375 30.80 -11.02 -18.63
CA VAL A 375 30.03 -11.49 -17.47
C VAL A 375 31.01 -12.10 -16.44
N PRO A 376 30.85 -11.84 -15.13
CA PRO A 376 31.69 -12.50 -14.12
C PRO A 376 31.55 -14.01 -14.16
N SER A 377 32.67 -14.74 -14.24
CA SER A 377 32.67 -16.21 -14.19
C SER A 377 32.28 -16.70 -12.79
N VAL A 378 31.46 -17.76 -12.74
CA VAL A 378 30.95 -18.37 -11.51
C VAL A 378 31.09 -19.89 -11.56
N SER A 379 31.37 -20.50 -10.41
CA SER A 379 31.46 -21.97 -10.30
C SER A 379 30.13 -22.65 -9.97
N ARG A 380 29.11 -21.87 -9.60
CA ARG A 380 27.77 -22.35 -9.25
C ARG A 380 26.73 -21.27 -9.51
N ILE A 381 25.49 -21.70 -9.72
CA ILE A 381 24.31 -20.84 -9.74
C ILE A 381 23.68 -20.87 -8.34
N PRO A 382 23.37 -19.72 -7.72
CA PRO A 382 22.66 -19.70 -6.45
C PRO A 382 21.28 -20.37 -6.59
N ILE A 383 20.76 -20.87 -5.49
CA ILE A 383 19.40 -21.41 -5.43
C ILE A 383 18.42 -20.25 -5.62
N LEU A 384 17.85 -20.13 -6.82
CA LEU A 384 16.83 -19.12 -7.11
C LEU A 384 15.43 -19.63 -6.73
N HIS A 385 14.68 -18.81 -6.00
CA HIS A 385 13.27 -19.02 -5.67
C HIS A 385 12.42 -17.94 -6.36
N ALA A 386 11.26 -18.34 -6.90
CA ALA A 386 10.30 -17.45 -7.55
C ALA A 386 9.19 -17.08 -6.55
N GLY A 387 9.04 -15.78 -6.28
CA GLY A 387 7.98 -15.23 -5.44
C GLY A 387 7.03 -14.36 -6.26
N VAL A 388 5.74 -14.52 -6.04
CA VAL A 388 4.70 -13.65 -6.61
C VAL A 388 4.06 -12.87 -5.47
N ALA A 389 4.04 -11.54 -5.58
CA ALA A 389 3.49 -10.68 -4.53
C ALA A 389 3.01 -9.33 -5.05
N GLY A 390 2.05 -8.73 -4.35
CA GLY A 390 1.67 -7.34 -4.57
C GLY A 390 0.93 -7.00 -5.86
N LEU A 391 0.37 -8.01 -6.54
CA LEU A 391 -0.53 -7.84 -7.68
C LEU A 391 -1.74 -7.01 -7.25
N GLY A 392 -2.09 -6.01 -8.05
CA GLY A 392 -3.22 -5.12 -7.74
C GLY A 392 -3.02 -4.29 -6.47
N SER A 393 -1.78 -3.88 -6.19
CA SER A 393 -1.36 -3.22 -4.93
C SER A 393 -1.75 -3.97 -3.66
N ARG A 394 -1.86 -5.30 -3.70
CA ARG A 394 -1.93 -6.09 -2.47
C ARG A 394 -0.70 -5.78 -1.60
N ASP A 395 -0.88 -5.61 -0.30
CA ASP A 395 0.23 -5.20 0.56
C ASP A 395 1.37 -6.22 0.59
N ILE A 396 2.60 -5.70 0.55
CA ILE A 396 3.82 -6.44 0.85
C ILE A 396 4.40 -5.87 2.13
N ARG A 397 4.12 -6.53 3.24
CA ARG A 397 4.49 -6.09 4.59
C ARG A 397 5.86 -6.62 5.00
N PRO A 398 6.53 -6.00 5.99
CA PRO A 398 7.75 -6.54 6.58
C PRO A 398 7.66 -8.02 6.98
N GLY A 399 6.53 -8.43 7.57
CA GLY A 399 6.28 -9.84 7.91
C GLY A 399 6.36 -10.79 6.70
N HIS A 400 5.94 -10.37 5.50
CA HIS A 400 6.05 -11.22 4.30
C HIS A 400 7.52 -11.44 3.91
N PHE A 401 8.38 -10.41 4.03
CA PHE A 401 9.81 -10.58 3.78
C PHE A 401 10.46 -11.49 4.83
N LEU A 402 10.02 -11.43 6.10
CA LEU A 402 10.46 -12.39 7.11
C LEU A 402 10.10 -13.83 6.73
N SER A 403 8.88 -14.07 6.24
CA SER A 403 8.46 -15.40 5.74
C SER A 403 9.33 -15.89 4.58
N VAL A 404 9.66 -15.02 3.63
CA VAL A 404 10.57 -15.33 2.53
C VAL A 404 11.95 -15.73 3.04
N LEU A 405 12.51 -14.94 3.95
CA LEU A 405 13.85 -15.19 4.48
C LEU A 405 13.89 -16.49 5.28
N LYS A 406 12.87 -16.75 6.11
CA LYS A 406 12.71 -18.03 6.79
C LYS A 406 12.72 -19.19 5.77
N ALA A 407 11.93 -19.09 4.70
CA ALA A 407 11.93 -20.11 3.65
C ALA A 407 13.30 -20.29 2.97
N LEU A 408 14.07 -19.23 2.74
CA LEU A 408 15.42 -19.34 2.16
C LEU A 408 16.43 -20.04 3.11
N TYR A 409 16.31 -19.85 4.42
CA TYR A 409 17.16 -20.52 5.42
C TYR A 409 16.74 -21.97 5.66
N GLU A 410 15.42 -22.25 5.67
CA GLU A 410 14.85 -23.59 5.89
C GLU A 410 14.76 -24.44 4.61
N ARG A 411 15.21 -23.91 3.47
CA ARG A 411 15.12 -24.57 2.14
C ARG A 411 13.67 -24.90 1.75
N GLY A 412 12.79 -23.93 1.95
CA GLY A 412 11.38 -23.97 1.58
C GLY A 412 11.12 -24.06 0.06
N PRO A 413 9.86 -23.90 -0.37
CA PRO A 413 9.46 -24.16 -1.75
C PRO A 413 10.16 -23.23 -2.74
N ARG A 414 10.40 -23.74 -3.96
CA ARG A 414 11.04 -22.98 -5.05
C ARG A 414 10.12 -21.93 -5.67
N THR A 415 8.82 -22.10 -5.52
CA THR A 415 7.80 -21.16 -5.99
C THR A 415 6.88 -20.88 -4.82
N PHE A 416 6.55 -19.61 -4.59
CA PHE A 416 5.65 -19.21 -3.52
C PHE A 416 4.88 -17.94 -3.87
N VAL A 417 3.79 -17.70 -3.15
CA VAL A 417 3.01 -16.44 -3.21
C VAL A 417 2.97 -15.79 -1.83
N LEU A 418 2.79 -14.46 -1.78
CA LEU A 418 2.71 -13.70 -0.52
C LEU A 418 1.41 -12.90 -0.43
N GLY A 419 0.87 -12.78 0.78
CA GLY A 419 -0.25 -11.88 1.10
C GLY A 419 -1.64 -12.38 0.72
N ILE A 420 -1.78 -13.65 0.32
CA ILE A 420 -3.07 -14.31 0.03
C ILE A 420 -3.14 -15.69 0.70
N ASP A 421 -4.34 -16.23 0.85
CA ASP A 421 -4.55 -17.62 1.27
C ASP A 421 -4.56 -18.52 0.03
N HIS A 422 -3.52 -19.32 -0.14
CA HIS A 422 -3.29 -20.19 -1.30
C HIS A 422 -2.34 -21.33 -0.92
N GLU A 423 -2.37 -22.45 -1.64
CA GLU A 423 -1.49 -23.61 -1.38
C GLU A 423 0.00 -23.26 -1.48
N LEU A 424 0.34 -22.30 -2.35
CA LEU A 424 1.71 -21.78 -2.52
C LEU A 424 2.10 -20.70 -1.50
N SER A 425 1.20 -20.32 -0.59
CA SER A 425 1.47 -19.23 0.34
C SER A 425 2.50 -19.63 1.38
N LEU A 426 3.49 -18.75 1.62
CA LEU A 426 4.35 -18.90 2.79
C LEU A 426 3.55 -18.56 4.05
N PRO A 427 3.74 -19.30 5.16
CA PRO A 427 3.09 -18.97 6.42
C PRO A 427 3.41 -17.54 6.85
N ASP A 428 2.38 -16.82 7.32
CA ASP A 428 2.55 -15.44 7.80
C ASP A 428 3.50 -15.41 8.99
N ALA A 429 4.56 -14.61 8.88
CA ALA A 429 5.40 -14.26 10.01
C ALA A 429 4.80 -13.06 10.77
N VAL A 430 5.33 -12.83 11.97
CA VAL A 430 5.03 -11.61 12.74
C VAL A 430 5.39 -10.40 11.89
N ASP A 431 4.57 -9.35 11.96
CA ASP A 431 4.79 -8.12 11.21
C ASP A 431 5.48 -7.07 12.09
N PRO A 432 6.82 -6.95 12.00
CA PRO A 432 7.57 -6.04 12.87
C PRO A 432 7.29 -4.57 12.56
N ASP A 433 7.50 -3.72 13.56
CA ASP A 433 7.63 -2.29 13.32
C ASP A 433 9.03 -1.99 12.77
N VAL A 434 9.08 -1.60 11.49
CA VAL A 434 10.31 -1.24 10.77
C VAL A 434 10.37 0.26 10.44
N ARG A 435 9.46 1.06 11.02
CA ARG A 435 9.48 2.51 10.85
C ARG A 435 10.75 3.09 11.50
N PRO A 436 11.23 4.25 11.03
CA PRO A 436 12.35 4.92 11.67
C PRO A 436 12.09 5.20 13.16
N PRO A 437 13.12 5.12 14.03
CA PRO A 437 12.98 5.54 15.42
C PRO A 437 12.46 6.97 15.53
N GLY A 438 11.50 7.20 16.43
CA GLY A 438 10.84 8.51 16.57
C GLY A 438 9.82 8.82 15.47
N ALA A 439 9.47 7.86 14.61
CA ALA A 439 8.37 8.01 13.67
C ALA A 439 7.02 8.11 14.40
N PHE A 440 6.16 8.94 13.85
CA PHE A 440 4.77 9.08 14.22
C PHE A 440 3.90 8.73 13.02
N SER A 441 2.98 7.80 13.21
CA SER A 441 2.06 7.36 12.17
C SER A 441 0.60 7.55 12.54
N MET A 442 -0.17 7.89 11.53
CA MET A 442 -1.62 8.04 11.58
C MET A 442 -2.27 7.07 10.60
N ARG A 443 -3.34 6.39 11.06
CA ARG A 443 -4.26 5.63 10.19
C ARG A 443 -5.67 6.14 10.39
N GLY A 444 -6.13 6.94 9.44
CA GLY A 444 -7.45 7.52 9.47
C GLY A 444 -8.51 6.68 8.77
N TYR A 445 -9.71 6.71 9.33
CA TYR A 445 -10.90 6.05 8.79
C TYR A 445 -11.93 7.13 8.47
N SER A 446 -12.28 7.22 7.19
CA SER A 446 -13.17 8.26 6.69
C SER A 446 -14.17 7.73 5.67
N VAL A 447 -14.94 8.65 5.11
CA VAL A 447 -15.97 8.41 4.11
C VAL A 447 -15.63 9.23 2.86
N GLY A 448 -15.74 8.60 1.69
CA GLY A 448 -15.51 9.25 0.40
C GLY A 448 -16.33 10.54 0.28
N GLY A 449 -15.65 11.66 0.01
CA GLY A 449 -16.26 12.99 -0.11
C GLY A 449 -16.10 13.91 1.12
N PHE A 450 -15.52 13.42 2.22
CA PHE A 450 -15.28 14.22 3.44
C PHE A 450 -14.00 15.06 3.41
N GLY A 451 -13.25 15.05 2.30
CA GLY A 451 -12.03 15.84 2.14
C GLY A 451 -10.76 15.23 2.77
N SER A 452 -10.84 14.05 3.38
CA SER A 452 -9.73 13.45 4.15
C SER A 452 -8.44 13.22 3.37
N VAL A 453 -8.51 12.90 2.06
CA VAL A 453 -7.29 12.77 1.24
C VAL A 453 -6.55 14.10 1.13
N THR A 454 -7.27 15.19 0.84
CA THR A 454 -6.69 16.54 0.77
C THR A 454 -6.15 16.96 2.12
N THR A 455 -6.92 16.75 3.19
CA THR A 455 -6.47 17.00 4.56
C THR A 455 -5.19 16.24 4.89
N ASN A 456 -5.10 14.96 4.53
CA ASN A 456 -3.92 14.15 4.78
C ASN A 456 -2.67 14.73 4.07
N LYS A 457 -2.82 15.20 2.83
CA LYS A 457 -1.76 15.92 2.11
C LYS A 457 -1.37 17.20 2.84
N VAL A 458 -2.33 17.99 3.33
CA VAL A 458 -2.05 19.23 4.08
C VAL A 458 -1.33 18.93 5.40
N ILE A 459 -1.76 17.93 6.17
CA ILE A 459 -1.08 17.51 7.41
C ILE A 459 0.36 17.09 7.10
N ALA A 460 0.58 16.30 6.06
CA ALA A 460 1.91 15.87 5.64
C ALA A 460 2.79 17.06 5.22
N THR A 461 2.28 17.98 4.41
CA THR A 461 3.04 19.18 4.01
C THR A 461 3.39 20.05 5.22
N ILE A 462 2.46 20.25 6.16
CA ILE A 462 2.76 20.99 7.41
C ILE A 462 3.83 20.26 8.21
N ALA A 463 3.73 18.94 8.36
CA ALA A 463 4.74 18.17 9.08
C ALA A 463 6.13 18.26 8.44
N ALA A 464 6.20 18.30 7.10
CA ALA A 464 7.45 18.44 6.38
C ALA A 464 8.03 19.86 6.45
N ASP A 465 7.21 20.88 6.21
CA ASP A 465 7.67 22.26 6.02
C ASP A 465 7.84 23.01 7.34
N VAL A 466 7.03 22.68 8.35
CA VAL A 466 7.03 23.37 9.65
C VAL A 466 7.91 22.65 10.68
N PHE A 467 7.84 21.32 10.72
CA PHE A 467 8.57 20.53 11.71
C PHE A 467 9.85 19.89 11.19
N ASP A 468 10.23 20.16 9.93
CA ASP A 468 11.41 19.60 9.25
C ASP A 468 11.47 18.06 9.38
N LEU A 469 10.32 17.40 9.21
CA LEU A 469 10.22 15.95 9.22
C LEU A 469 10.20 15.39 7.80
N TYR A 470 10.66 14.16 7.65
CA TYR A 470 10.35 13.36 6.47
C TYR A 470 8.92 12.89 6.60
N VAL A 471 8.16 12.98 5.51
CA VAL A 471 6.76 12.55 5.49
C VAL A 471 6.52 11.56 4.39
N GLN A 472 5.58 10.65 4.65
CA GLN A 472 5.00 9.76 3.66
C GLN A 472 3.49 9.72 3.91
N ALA A 473 2.68 10.02 2.89
CA ALA A 473 1.23 10.03 3.04
C ALA A 473 0.53 9.51 1.78
N TYR A 474 -0.42 8.60 1.97
CA TYR A 474 -1.15 7.99 0.87
C TYR A 474 -2.53 7.52 1.38
N PRO A 475 -3.57 7.59 0.55
CA PRO A 475 -4.84 6.98 0.89
C PRO A 475 -4.92 5.56 0.30
N LEU A 476 -5.79 4.74 0.91
CA LEU A 476 -6.24 3.51 0.29
C LEU A 476 -7.31 3.86 -0.75
N TYR A 477 -6.87 3.96 -2.00
CA TYR A 477 -7.77 4.06 -3.13
C TYR A 477 -8.36 2.67 -3.45
N GLY A 478 -9.58 2.65 -3.91
CA GLY A 478 -10.23 1.46 -4.46
C GLY A 478 -11.45 1.86 -5.28
N SER A 479 -12.41 0.96 -5.44
CA SER A 479 -13.65 1.22 -6.22
C SER A 479 -14.66 2.12 -5.48
N GLU A 480 -14.32 2.54 -4.26
CA GLU A 480 -15.17 3.28 -3.35
C GLU A 480 -15.47 4.69 -3.87
N LYS A 481 -16.69 4.87 -4.40
CA LYS A 481 -17.25 6.19 -4.74
C LYS A 481 -17.64 6.97 -3.47
N LYS A 482 -18.07 8.22 -3.66
CA LYS A 482 -18.58 9.10 -2.60
C LYS A 482 -19.57 8.36 -1.70
N GLY A 483 -19.40 8.47 -0.38
CA GLY A 483 -20.26 7.83 0.63
C GLY A 483 -19.77 6.46 1.13
N LEU A 484 -18.72 5.87 0.52
CA LEU A 484 -18.16 4.60 0.96
C LEU A 484 -16.95 4.78 1.90
N PRO A 485 -16.67 3.83 2.81
CA PRO A 485 -15.53 3.89 3.71
C PRO A 485 -14.20 4.00 2.96
N THR A 486 -13.28 4.79 3.48
CA THR A 486 -11.92 4.93 2.94
C THR A 486 -10.92 5.02 4.09
N ARG A 487 -9.71 4.53 3.85
CA ARG A 487 -8.60 4.62 4.80
C ARG A 487 -7.52 5.53 4.23
N TYR A 488 -6.79 6.20 5.10
CA TYR A 488 -5.64 6.97 4.71
C TYR A 488 -4.55 6.89 5.76
N PHE A 489 -3.32 7.06 5.30
CA PHE A 489 -2.12 6.79 6.07
C PHE A 489 -1.20 7.99 5.98
N LEU A 490 -0.54 8.28 7.08
CA LEU A 490 0.52 9.26 7.16
C LEU A 490 1.57 8.76 8.13
N THR A 491 2.82 8.94 7.77
CA THR A 491 3.96 8.80 8.67
C THR A 491 4.78 10.08 8.58
N ALA A 492 5.18 10.62 9.72
CA ALA A 492 6.15 11.69 9.84
C ALA A 492 7.30 11.17 10.70
N ALA A 493 8.55 11.36 10.27
CA ALA A 493 9.71 10.82 10.95
C ALA A 493 10.93 11.75 10.85
N PRO A 494 11.91 11.65 11.77
CA PRO A 494 13.15 12.42 11.69
C PRO A 494 14.06 12.03 10.51
N SER A 495 13.88 10.83 9.95
CA SER A 495 14.67 10.30 8.83
C SER A 495 13.78 9.64 7.77
N ALA A 496 14.39 9.21 6.65
CA ALA A 496 13.66 8.67 5.50
C ALA A 496 12.72 7.51 5.87
N ILE A 497 11.49 7.55 5.34
CA ILE A 497 10.46 6.54 5.55
C ILE A 497 10.48 5.57 4.37
N ARG A 498 10.66 4.28 4.65
CA ARG A 498 10.86 3.24 3.63
C ARG A 498 9.73 2.21 3.55
N THR A 499 8.54 2.49 4.06
CA THR A 499 7.45 1.51 4.20
C THR A 499 6.30 1.74 3.23
N HIS A 500 6.30 1.06 2.08
CA HIS A 500 5.23 1.16 1.08
C HIS A 500 4.17 0.04 1.24
N SER A 501 3.48 0.04 2.38
CA SER A 501 2.39 -0.89 2.72
C SER A 501 1.48 -0.28 3.76
N GLU A 502 0.22 -0.71 3.86
CA GLU A 502 -0.70 -0.26 4.92
C GLU A 502 -0.05 -0.24 6.32
N LEU A 503 -0.27 0.83 7.08
CA LEU A 503 0.33 0.98 8.41
C LEU A 503 -0.41 0.13 9.44
N ARG A 504 0.32 -0.83 10.03
CA ARG A 504 -0.15 -1.60 11.17
C ARG A 504 0.08 -0.86 12.48
N HIS A 505 1.31 -0.42 12.71
CA HIS A 505 1.74 0.29 13.92
C HIS A 505 1.48 1.79 13.76
N VAL A 506 0.68 2.37 14.66
CA VAL A 506 0.27 3.78 14.60
C VAL A 506 0.09 4.41 15.97
N GLU A 507 0.28 5.72 16.05
CA GLU A 507 0.13 6.50 17.28
C GLU A 507 -1.21 7.25 17.31
N PHE A 508 -1.81 7.52 16.14
CA PHE A 508 -3.06 8.27 16.03
C PHE A 508 -4.07 7.64 15.07
N VAL A 509 -5.30 7.42 15.55
CA VAL A 509 -6.41 6.85 14.76
C VAL A 509 -7.59 7.82 14.75
N PRO A 510 -7.74 8.66 13.72
CA PRO A 510 -8.92 9.49 13.56
C PRO A 510 -10.06 8.73 12.87
N LEU A 511 -11.23 8.78 13.50
CA LEU A 511 -12.48 8.19 13.04
C LEU A 511 -13.45 9.31 12.67
N ASN A 512 -13.58 9.60 11.37
CA ASN A 512 -14.60 10.54 10.88
C ASN A 512 -16.03 9.97 10.98
N SER A 513 -16.16 8.68 11.28
CA SER A 513 -17.42 8.03 11.63
C SER A 513 -17.16 6.89 12.60
N LEU A 514 -17.91 6.87 13.71
CA LEU A 514 -17.88 5.76 14.68
C LEU A 514 -18.25 4.41 14.07
N ASN A 515 -18.99 4.41 12.95
CA ASN A 515 -19.37 3.18 12.27
C ASN A 515 -18.14 2.38 11.78
N ALA A 516 -16.96 3.01 11.63
CA ALA A 516 -15.72 2.30 11.35
C ALA A 516 -15.40 1.21 12.39
N LEU A 517 -15.80 1.41 13.66
CA LEU A 517 -15.65 0.41 14.73
C LEU A 517 -16.64 -0.76 14.60
N ASN A 518 -17.73 -0.60 13.85
CA ASN A 518 -18.68 -1.69 13.59
C ASN A 518 -18.31 -2.50 12.35
N LEU A 519 -17.60 -1.88 11.40
CA LEU A 519 -17.19 -2.50 10.13
C LEU A 519 -15.87 -3.28 10.22
N GLY A 520 -15.06 -3.04 11.25
CA GLY A 520 -13.77 -3.70 11.44
C GLY A 520 -13.12 -3.29 12.76
N ASN A 521 -11.80 -3.49 12.89
CA ASN A 521 -11.03 -3.08 14.05
C ASN A 521 -10.05 -1.92 13.73
N PRO A 522 -10.51 -0.66 13.72
CA PRO A 522 -9.65 0.51 13.57
C PRO A 522 -8.50 0.64 14.56
N LEU A 523 -8.60 -0.02 15.73
CA LEU A 523 -7.63 0.06 16.82
C LEU A 523 -6.50 -0.97 16.69
N GLU A 524 -6.52 -1.83 15.67
CA GLU A 524 -5.49 -2.86 15.51
C GLU A 524 -4.09 -2.23 15.33
N GLY A 525 -3.15 -2.59 16.20
CA GLY A 525 -1.77 -2.10 16.11
C GLY A 525 -1.56 -0.66 16.57
N ILE A 526 -2.56 -0.03 17.20
CA ILE A 526 -2.32 1.26 17.86
C ILE A 526 -1.34 1.08 19.03
N SER A 527 -0.35 1.96 19.12
CA SER A 527 0.65 2.00 20.18
C SER A 527 -0.01 2.23 21.55
N ARG A 528 0.54 1.64 22.61
CA ARG A 528 0.09 1.91 24.00
C ARG A 528 0.18 3.41 24.29
N GLY A 529 -0.83 3.96 24.95
CA GLY A 529 -0.94 5.40 25.16
C GLY A 529 -1.28 6.22 23.91
N GLY A 530 -1.49 5.56 22.76
CA GLY A 530 -1.88 6.21 21.51
C GLY A 530 -3.23 6.91 21.61
N THR A 531 -3.54 7.72 20.61
CA THR A 531 -4.70 8.61 20.62
C THR A 531 -5.72 8.20 19.55
N VAL A 532 -6.98 8.11 19.96
CA VAL A 532 -8.12 7.86 19.07
C VAL A 532 -8.93 9.15 19.02
N PHE A 533 -9.21 9.66 17.82
CA PHE A 533 -10.13 10.77 17.64
C PHE A 533 -11.47 10.29 17.07
N VAL A 534 -12.57 10.82 17.58
CA VAL A 534 -13.93 10.50 17.13
C VAL A 534 -14.67 11.76 16.71
N GLN A 535 -15.14 11.79 15.46
CA GLN A 535 -16.20 12.73 15.09
C GLN A 535 -17.52 12.28 15.72
N THR A 536 -18.17 13.18 16.47
CA THR A 536 -19.50 12.95 17.06
C THR A 536 -20.19 14.27 17.37
N THR A 537 -21.53 14.27 17.36
CA THR A 537 -22.37 15.40 17.82
C THR A 537 -22.56 15.41 19.33
N GLU A 538 -22.22 14.31 20.02
CA GLU A 538 -22.32 14.21 21.47
C GLU A 538 -21.28 15.09 22.17
N LYS A 539 -21.71 15.78 23.23
CA LYS A 539 -20.85 16.68 24.01
C LYS A 539 -20.44 16.10 25.36
N GLU A 540 -21.30 15.27 25.93
CA GLU A 540 -21.08 14.69 27.25
C GLU A 540 -20.12 13.47 27.17
N PRO A 541 -19.01 13.44 27.93
CA PRO A 541 -18.03 12.35 27.86
C PRO A 541 -18.62 10.96 28.05
N ALA A 542 -19.59 10.82 28.96
CA ALA A 542 -20.26 9.55 29.23
C ALA A 542 -21.11 9.07 28.05
N ALA A 543 -21.75 9.99 27.31
CA ALA A 543 -22.51 9.67 26.12
C ALA A 543 -21.58 9.22 24.99
N VAL A 544 -20.48 9.94 24.76
CA VAL A 544 -19.44 9.56 23.78
C VAL A 544 -18.88 8.17 24.08
N TRP A 545 -18.54 7.89 25.34
CA TRP A 545 -18.05 6.58 25.76
C TRP A 545 -19.10 5.46 25.57
N GLY A 546 -20.38 5.79 25.79
CA GLY A 546 -21.50 4.89 25.53
C GLY A 546 -21.61 4.44 24.07
N LEU A 547 -21.26 5.31 23.12
CA LEU A 547 -21.29 5.01 21.68
C LEU A 547 -20.16 4.06 21.21
N VAL A 548 -19.07 3.94 21.97
CA VAL A 548 -17.94 3.08 21.59
C VAL A 548 -18.30 1.61 21.83
N PRO A 549 -18.16 0.70 20.84
CA PRO A 549 -18.48 -0.72 21.03
C PRO A 549 -17.67 -1.38 22.15
N GLY A 550 -18.24 -2.41 22.78
CA GLY A 550 -17.66 -3.05 23.96
C GLY A 550 -16.22 -3.57 23.76
N TYR A 551 -15.91 -4.12 22.58
CA TYR A 551 -14.54 -4.57 22.27
C TYR A 551 -13.55 -3.39 22.18
N ALA A 552 -13.96 -2.27 21.59
CA ALA A 552 -13.14 -1.09 21.43
C ALA A 552 -12.93 -0.39 22.77
N ARG A 553 -13.95 -0.37 23.65
CA ARG A 553 -13.81 0.10 25.04
C ARG A 553 -12.79 -0.71 25.83
N ARG A 554 -12.72 -2.03 25.63
CA ARG A 554 -11.67 -2.87 26.23
C ARG A 554 -10.29 -2.49 25.69
N ALA A 555 -10.13 -2.44 24.37
CA ALA A 555 -8.86 -2.07 23.74
C ALA A 555 -8.36 -0.68 24.17
N ILE A 556 -9.24 0.31 24.26
CA ILE A 556 -8.92 1.67 24.74
C ILE A 556 -8.39 1.64 26.18
N ARG A 557 -9.05 0.91 27.08
CA ARG A 557 -8.63 0.83 28.48
C ARG A 557 -7.34 0.05 28.67
N GLU A 558 -7.25 -1.14 28.09
CA GLU A 558 -6.08 -2.03 28.19
C GLU A 558 -4.84 -1.41 27.54
N GLY A 559 -5.03 -0.68 26.44
CA GLY A 559 -3.96 0.07 25.76
C GLY A 559 -3.61 1.38 26.46
N GLY A 560 -4.40 1.83 27.44
CA GLY A 560 -4.25 3.14 28.08
C GLY A 560 -4.42 4.30 27.08
N LEU A 561 -5.26 4.12 26.06
CA LEU A 561 -5.42 5.05 24.94
C LEU A 561 -6.16 6.31 25.37
N ARG A 562 -5.85 7.42 24.71
CA ARG A 562 -6.59 8.69 24.84
C ARG A 562 -7.75 8.70 23.85
N LEU A 563 -8.94 9.12 24.29
CA LEU A 563 -10.11 9.25 23.42
C LEU A 563 -10.51 10.71 23.29
N LEU A 564 -10.15 11.31 22.17
CA LEU A 564 -10.52 12.66 21.78
C LEU A 564 -11.81 12.66 20.98
N TYR A 565 -12.61 13.70 21.14
CA TYR A 565 -13.86 13.85 20.37
C TYR A 565 -14.17 15.31 20.05
N LEU A 566 -14.82 15.51 18.91
CA LEU A 566 -15.27 16.83 18.45
C LEU A 566 -16.34 16.71 17.36
N ASP A 567 -17.30 17.64 17.34
CA ASP A 567 -18.24 17.79 16.24
C ASP A 567 -17.63 18.58 15.08
N ALA A 568 -16.67 17.94 14.39
CA ALA A 568 -15.98 18.54 13.25
C ALA A 568 -16.92 18.91 12.09
N ALA A 569 -18.04 18.19 11.94
CA ALA A 569 -19.01 18.42 10.88
C ALA A 569 -19.79 19.71 11.09
N SER A 570 -20.30 19.95 12.31
CA SER A 570 -21.02 21.19 12.62
C SER A 570 -20.11 22.42 12.60
N ILE A 571 -18.85 22.28 13.04
CA ILE A 571 -17.84 23.35 12.93
C ILE A 571 -17.65 23.74 11.46
N ALA A 572 -17.34 22.76 10.61
CA ALA A 572 -17.10 23.00 9.19
C ALA A 572 -18.32 23.58 8.47
N ALA A 573 -19.53 23.09 8.78
CA ALA A 573 -20.78 23.60 8.21
C ALA A 573 -21.07 25.05 8.62
N GLY A 574 -20.77 25.43 9.87
CA GLY A 574 -20.98 26.78 10.37
C GLY A 574 -19.92 27.80 9.94
N VAL A 575 -18.71 27.35 9.60
CA VAL A 575 -17.59 28.24 9.19
C VAL A 575 -17.56 28.45 7.68
N SER A 576 -17.83 27.41 6.89
CA SER A 576 -17.68 27.49 5.44
C SER A 576 -18.65 28.48 4.80
N SER A 577 -18.11 29.49 4.11
CA SER A 577 -18.87 30.41 3.25
C SER A 577 -19.46 29.73 2.01
N ARG A 578 -18.99 28.53 1.66
CA ARG A 578 -19.38 27.78 0.46
C ARG A 578 -20.11 26.48 0.79
N PRO A 579 -21.32 26.24 0.26
CA PRO A 579 -22.08 25.01 0.52
C PRO A 579 -21.35 23.72 0.13
N ASP A 580 -20.60 23.73 -0.98
CA ASP A 580 -19.88 22.55 -1.48
C ASP A 580 -18.65 22.18 -0.64
N LEU A 581 -18.17 23.10 0.21
CA LEU A 581 -17.02 22.91 1.08
C LEU A 581 -17.40 22.55 2.52
N GLN A 582 -18.65 22.79 2.95
CA GLN A 582 -19.13 22.52 4.32
C GLN A 582 -18.78 21.10 4.80
N VAL A 583 -18.98 20.09 3.93
CA VAL A 583 -18.66 18.70 4.27
C VAL A 583 -17.16 18.41 4.18
N ARG A 584 -16.43 19.07 3.27
CA ARG A 584 -14.99 18.80 3.05
C ARG A 584 -14.10 19.43 4.11
N MET A 585 -14.52 20.56 4.67
CA MET A 585 -13.77 21.31 5.68
C MET A 585 -13.70 20.61 7.04
N GLN A 586 -14.50 19.57 7.30
CA GLN A 586 -14.40 18.77 8.53
C GLN A 586 -13.01 18.14 8.68
N GLY A 587 -12.34 17.79 7.56
CA GLY A 587 -10.97 17.31 7.59
C GLY A 587 -9.99 18.39 8.06
N ILE A 588 -10.24 19.65 7.73
CA ILE A 588 -9.39 20.77 8.18
C ILE A 588 -9.61 21.06 9.67
N VAL A 589 -10.80 20.80 10.21
CA VAL A 589 -10.99 20.77 11.67
C VAL A 589 -10.16 19.65 12.30
N LEU A 590 -10.10 18.46 11.68
CA LEU A 590 -9.23 17.37 12.11
C LEU A 590 -7.73 17.74 12.06
N LEU A 591 -7.28 18.57 11.11
CA LEU A 591 -5.92 19.13 11.16
C LEU A 591 -5.69 19.93 12.45
N GLY A 592 -6.65 20.75 12.89
CA GLY A 592 -6.57 21.43 14.18
C GLY A 592 -6.50 20.47 15.36
N VAL A 593 -7.33 19.42 15.36
CA VAL A 593 -7.27 18.35 16.37
C VAL A 593 -5.92 17.66 16.38
N PHE A 594 -5.37 17.34 15.21
CA PHE A 594 -4.06 16.72 15.05
C PHE A 594 -2.96 17.61 15.64
N LEU A 595 -2.99 18.91 15.38
CA LEU A 595 -2.01 19.85 15.94
C LEU A 595 -2.12 20.01 17.46
N ALA A 596 -3.33 19.89 18.03
CA ALA A 596 -3.54 19.94 19.48
C ALA A 596 -3.23 18.61 20.19
N ALA A 597 -3.40 17.49 19.50
CA ALA A 597 -3.20 16.16 20.08
C ALA A 597 -1.72 15.74 20.16
N ASN A 598 -0.86 16.34 19.34
CA ASN A 598 0.51 15.89 19.11
C ASN A 598 1.58 16.88 19.59
N PRO A 599 2.72 16.39 20.09
CA PRO A 599 3.74 17.21 20.74
C PRO A 599 4.70 17.92 19.78
N PHE A 600 4.55 17.81 18.44
CA PHE A 600 5.56 18.31 17.49
C PHE A 600 5.93 19.79 17.66
N ALA A 601 4.94 20.62 17.99
CA ALA A 601 5.16 22.05 18.25
C ALA A 601 5.94 22.27 19.56
N GLU A 602 5.63 21.51 20.61
CA GLU A 602 6.31 21.57 21.91
C GLU A 602 7.76 21.05 21.81
N GLU A 603 7.97 19.95 21.08
CA GLU A 603 9.29 19.35 20.87
C GLU A 603 10.25 20.23 20.08
N ARG A 604 9.72 21.13 19.23
CA ARG A 604 10.49 22.03 18.37
C ARG A 604 10.51 23.48 18.87
N ASP A 605 9.99 23.74 20.07
CA ASP A 605 9.91 25.08 20.69
C ASP A 605 9.24 26.14 19.78
N ILE A 606 8.22 25.71 19.02
CA ILE A 606 7.48 26.58 18.10
C ILE A 606 6.31 27.21 18.86
N THR A 607 6.24 28.54 18.85
CA THR A 607 5.13 29.24 19.49
C THR A 607 3.82 29.00 18.74
N ARG A 608 2.67 29.17 19.43
CA ARG A 608 1.36 29.00 18.81
C ARG A 608 1.13 29.95 17.64
N ASP A 609 1.67 31.17 17.70
CA ASP A 609 1.50 32.16 16.64
C ASP A 609 2.33 31.79 15.40
N ASP A 610 3.59 31.37 15.58
CA ASP A 610 4.47 30.92 14.49
C ASP A 610 3.92 29.66 13.80
N LEU A 611 3.33 28.74 14.58
CA LEU A 611 2.65 27.57 14.05
C LEU A 611 1.49 27.98 13.15
N MET A 612 0.63 28.90 13.62
CA MET A 612 -0.54 29.33 12.85
C MET A 612 -0.17 30.09 11.58
N GLU A 613 0.90 30.89 11.58
CA GLU A 613 1.42 31.55 10.38
C GLU A 613 1.89 30.51 9.34
N SER A 614 2.59 29.47 9.81
CA SER A 614 3.10 28.41 8.94
C SER A 614 1.97 27.54 8.36
N VAL A 615 0.93 27.28 9.16
CA VAL A 615 -0.31 26.64 8.69
C VAL A 615 -1.00 27.50 7.63
N GLU A 616 -1.11 28.81 7.84
CA GLU A 616 -1.69 29.73 6.86
C GLU A 616 -0.95 29.70 5.53
N ARG A 617 0.39 29.73 5.56
CA ARG A 617 1.22 29.62 4.35
C ARG A 617 0.92 28.33 3.58
N SER A 618 0.81 27.21 4.29
CA SER A 618 0.47 25.91 3.70
C SER A 618 -0.94 25.92 3.09
N LEU A 619 -1.94 26.41 3.83
CA LEU A 619 -3.33 26.50 3.35
C LEU A 619 -3.47 27.40 2.12
N ARG A 620 -2.67 28.47 2.01
CA ARG A 620 -2.63 29.34 0.83
C ARG A 620 -2.14 28.59 -0.41
N THR A 621 -1.16 27.70 -0.29
CA THR A 621 -0.69 26.86 -1.40
C THR A 621 -1.79 25.94 -1.93
N PHE A 622 -2.56 25.30 -1.04
CA PHE A 622 -3.62 24.37 -1.42
C PHE A 622 -4.91 25.07 -1.88
N PHE A 623 -5.30 26.16 -1.22
CA PHE A 623 -6.63 26.77 -1.36
C PHE A 623 -6.62 28.20 -1.90
N GLY A 624 -5.46 28.81 -2.13
CA GLY A 624 -5.37 30.20 -2.59
C GLY A 624 -6.07 30.45 -3.92
N LYS A 625 -6.05 29.47 -4.84
CA LYS A 625 -6.80 29.53 -6.12
C LYS A 625 -8.32 29.53 -5.93
N ALA A 626 -8.83 29.07 -4.78
CA ALA A 626 -10.25 29.07 -4.46
C ALA A 626 -10.74 30.41 -3.86
N GLY A 627 -9.83 31.36 -3.59
CA GLY A 627 -10.12 32.70 -3.09
C GLY A 627 -9.78 32.90 -1.61
N GLU A 628 -9.54 34.16 -1.23
CA GLU A 628 -9.09 34.54 0.12
C GLU A 628 -10.07 34.10 1.23
N GLN A 629 -11.37 34.24 1.01
CA GLN A 629 -12.37 33.83 2.00
C GLN A 629 -12.27 32.33 2.32
N VAL A 630 -12.00 31.48 1.31
CA VAL A 630 -11.84 30.04 1.52
C VAL A 630 -10.60 29.75 2.38
N VAL A 631 -9.51 30.49 2.19
CA VAL A 631 -8.31 30.36 3.04
C VAL A 631 -8.64 30.73 4.49
N GLN A 632 -9.35 31.84 4.71
CA GLN A 632 -9.74 32.29 6.05
C GLN A 632 -10.71 31.32 6.74
N ASP A 633 -11.69 30.78 6.02
CA ASP A 633 -12.61 29.76 6.54
C ASP A 633 -11.85 28.50 6.99
N ASN A 634 -10.86 28.06 6.21
CA ASN A 634 -10.00 26.93 6.59
C ASN A 634 -9.17 27.24 7.84
N LEU A 635 -8.61 28.45 7.97
CA LEU A 635 -7.88 28.86 9.16
C LEU A 635 -8.74 28.87 10.42
N VAL A 636 -9.98 29.36 10.32
CA VAL A 636 -10.94 29.31 11.43
C VAL A 636 -11.24 27.86 11.81
N CYS A 637 -11.41 26.96 10.83
CA CYS A 637 -11.59 25.53 11.10
C CYS A 637 -10.42 24.93 11.88
N VAL A 638 -9.17 25.25 11.51
CA VAL A 638 -7.97 24.79 12.26
C VAL A 638 -8.00 25.32 13.70
N ARG A 639 -8.20 26.63 13.89
CA ARG A 639 -8.20 27.24 15.23
C ARG A 639 -9.27 26.63 16.13
N ARG A 640 -10.48 26.42 15.60
CA ARG A 640 -11.58 25.78 16.34
C ARG A 640 -11.28 24.31 16.64
N GLY A 641 -10.71 23.58 15.69
CA GLY A 641 -10.27 22.19 15.91
C GLY A 641 -9.25 22.07 17.06
N MET A 642 -8.30 23.01 17.16
CA MET A 642 -7.33 23.04 18.25
C MET A 642 -7.94 23.41 19.60
N ALA A 643 -8.92 24.33 19.61
CA ALA A 643 -9.45 24.92 20.84
C ALA A 643 -10.65 24.16 21.44
N GLU A 644 -11.44 23.49 20.60
CA GLU A 644 -12.71 22.88 21.02
C GLU A 644 -12.64 21.37 21.19
N VAL A 645 -11.51 20.72 20.83
CA VAL A 645 -11.34 19.27 21.04
C VAL A 645 -11.38 18.93 22.53
N LEU A 646 -12.15 17.90 22.86
CA LEU A 646 -12.31 17.40 24.22
C LEU A 646 -11.74 15.98 24.35
N GLU A 647 -11.37 15.60 25.57
CA GLU A 647 -10.90 14.25 25.92
C GLU A 647 -11.89 13.60 26.88
N VAL A 648 -12.25 12.33 26.63
CA VAL A 648 -13.05 11.56 27.59
C VAL A 648 -12.19 11.27 28.82
N PRO A 649 -12.60 11.67 30.04
CA PRO A 649 -11.80 11.44 31.24
C PRO A 649 -11.65 9.94 31.58
N LYS A 650 -10.49 9.57 32.15
CA LYS A 650 -10.17 8.17 32.48
C LYS A 650 -11.10 7.56 33.53
N ASP A 651 -11.62 8.36 34.46
CA ASP A 651 -12.62 7.99 35.45
C ASP A 651 -13.97 7.63 34.80
N VAL A 652 -14.38 8.38 33.76
CA VAL A 652 -15.58 8.03 32.97
C VAL A 652 -15.41 6.70 32.25
N MET A 653 -14.21 6.44 31.70
CA MET A 653 -13.92 5.16 31.05
C MET A 653 -13.94 3.97 32.01
N SER A 654 -13.62 4.18 33.29
CA SER A 654 -13.55 3.13 34.31
C SER A 654 -14.90 2.90 35.02
N ALA A 655 -15.66 3.95 35.31
CA ALA A 655 -16.95 3.86 35.99
C ALA A 655 -18.03 3.04 35.24
N SER A 656 -17.94 2.94 33.90
CA SER A 656 -18.87 2.08 33.13
C SER A 656 -18.65 0.58 33.36
N ALA A 657 -17.47 0.19 33.86
CA ALA A 657 -17.13 -1.19 34.15
C ALA A 657 -17.65 -1.62 35.54
N GLU A 658 -17.59 -0.70 36.50
CA GLU A 658 -18.05 -0.91 37.87
C GLU A 658 -19.57 -1.15 37.90
N ARG A 659 -20.36 -0.36 37.14
CA ARG A 659 -21.81 -0.63 37.00
C ARG A 659 -22.13 -1.99 36.38
N ARG A 660 -21.21 -2.54 35.57
CA ARG A 660 -21.40 -3.86 34.95
C ARG A 660 -21.15 -4.96 35.97
N ALA A 661 -20.12 -4.84 36.81
CA ALA A 661 -19.87 -5.78 37.91
C ALA A 661 -21.03 -5.75 38.93
N GLU A 662 -21.47 -4.55 39.34
CA GLU A 662 -22.55 -4.38 40.33
C GLU A 662 -23.92 -4.96 39.91
N ALA A 663 -24.21 -5.08 38.61
CA ALA A 663 -25.50 -5.57 38.11
C ALA A 663 -25.60 -7.11 38.02
N VAL A 664 -24.46 -7.81 38.02
CA VAL A 664 -24.37 -9.28 37.95
C VAL A 664 -23.86 -9.87 39.27
N ASP A 665 -23.24 -9.06 40.13
CA ASP A 665 -22.71 -9.46 41.43
C ASP A 665 -23.83 -9.98 42.35
N GLY A 666 -23.64 -11.18 42.88
CA GLY A 666 -24.56 -11.82 43.81
C GLY A 666 -25.60 -12.76 43.18
N PHE A 667 -25.60 -12.93 41.85
CA PHE A 667 -26.41 -13.94 41.17
C PHE A 667 -25.57 -15.14 40.73
N THR A 668 -26.15 -16.32 40.84
CA THR A 668 -25.58 -17.56 40.34
C THR A 668 -26.26 -18.01 39.04
N VAL A 669 -25.55 -18.75 38.21
CA VAL A 669 -26.11 -19.30 36.96
C VAL A 669 -27.38 -20.13 37.21
N GLY A 670 -27.43 -20.85 38.32
CA GLY A 670 -28.57 -21.69 38.70
C GLY A 670 -29.88 -20.91 38.94
N GLU A 671 -29.79 -19.63 39.31
CA GLU A 671 -30.95 -18.78 39.57
C GLU A 671 -31.61 -18.26 38.29
N LEU A 672 -30.90 -18.32 37.16
CA LEU A 672 -31.29 -17.70 35.90
C LEU A 672 -31.38 -18.66 34.73
N MET A 673 -30.72 -19.80 34.81
CA MET A 673 -30.76 -20.79 33.74
C MET A 673 -32.20 -21.25 33.46
N THR A 674 -32.49 -21.51 32.19
CA THR A 674 -33.64 -22.33 31.83
C THR A 674 -33.31 -23.79 32.15
N SER A 675 -34.15 -24.42 32.98
CA SER A 675 -33.99 -25.82 33.39
C SER A 675 -34.53 -26.78 32.34
N GLY A 676 -33.84 -27.90 32.17
CA GLY A 676 -34.12 -28.88 31.12
C GLY A 676 -33.37 -28.57 29.82
N VAL A 677 -32.98 -29.64 29.13
CA VAL A 677 -32.28 -29.57 27.84
C VAL A 677 -32.89 -30.57 26.89
N THR A 678 -33.10 -30.16 25.65
CA THR A 678 -33.47 -31.10 24.58
C THR A 678 -32.24 -31.93 24.22
N THR A 679 -32.34 -33.25 24.40
CA THR A 679 -31.25 -34.20 24.13
C THR A 679 -31.66 -35.25 23.09
N CYS A 680 -30.68 -35.82 22.38
CA CYS A 680 -30.86 -37.04 21.59
C CYS A 680 -29.59 -37.91 21.63
N ALA A 681 -29.74 -39.18 21.27
CA ALA A 681 -28.64 -40.15 21.30
C ALA A 681 -27.69 -39.96 20.11
N LEU A 682 -26.42 -40.35 20.29
CA LEU A 682 -25.37 -40.25 19.26
C LEU A 682 -25.77 -40.87 17.90
N GLY A 683 -26.53 -41.97 17.94
CA GLY A 683 -26.98 -42.69 16.74
C GLY A 683 -28.20 -42.10 16.02
N THR A 684 -28.81 -41.01 16.52
CA THR A 684 -30.01 -40.41 15.93
C THR A 684 -29.75 -39.84 14.53
N THR A 685 -30.72 -39.97 13.62
CA THR A 685 -30.61 -39.45 12.24
C THR A 685 -30.94 -37.95 12.16
N LEU A 686 -30.41 -37.23 11.17
CA LEU A 686 -30.70 -35.78 11.01
C LEU A 686 -32.20 -35.46 10.82
N PRO A 687 -33.00 -36.26 10.07
CA PRO A 687 -34.44 -36.03 9.97
C PRO A 687 -35.16 -36.16 11.32
N GLU A 688 -34.72 -37.08 12.18
CA GLU A 688 -35.27 -37.23 13.54
C GLU A 688 -34.87 -36.07 14.43
N VAL A 689 -33.61 -35.61 14.39
CA VAL A 689 -33.19 -34.41 15.14
C VAL A 689 -33.97 -33.18 14.69
N ARG A 690 -34.23 -33.03 13.39
CA ARG A 690 -35.07 -31.93 12.88
C ARG A 690 -36.49 -31.98 13.45
N ARG A 691 -37.09 -33.18 13.58
CA ARG A 691 -38.41 -33.34 14.21
C ARG A 691 -38.37 -32.96 15.69
N ILE A 692 -37.34 -33.39 16.41
CA ILE A 692 -37.13 -33.05 17.83
C ILE A 692 -37.02 -31.52 17.99
N MET A 693 -36.19 -30.85 17.19
CA MET A 693 -36.02 -29.40 17.22
C MET A 693 -37.32 -28.63 16.95
N ILE A 694 -38.11 -29.09 15.98
CA ILE A 694 -39.40 -28.48 15.65
C ILE A 694 -40.43 -28.70 16.77
N ALA A 695 -40.51 -29.92 17.31
CA ALA A 695 -41.46 -30.28 18.35
C ALA A 695 -41.19 -29.50 19.66
N GLU A 696 -39.92 -29.43 20.05
CA GLU A 696 -39.46 -28.75 21.28
C GLU A 696 -39.22 -27.25 21.09
N LYS A 697 -39.43 -26.72 19.87
CA LYS A 697 -39.14 -25.33 19.48
C LYS A 697 -37.72 -24.87 19.85
N SER A 698 -36.75 -25.78 19.76
CA SER A 698 -35.36 -25.52 20.14
C SER A 698 -34.48 -25.23 18.93
N SER A 699 -33.58 -24.25 19.07
CA SER A 699 -32.59 -23.87 18.05
C SER A 699 -31.32 -24.74 18.03
N CYS A 700 -31.13 -25.61 19.04
CA CYS A 700 -30.11 -26.66 19.05
C CYS A 700 -30.56 -27.87 19.91
N VAL A 701 -29.90 -29.02 19.73
CA VAL A 701 -30.08 -30.24 20.54
C VAL A 701 -28.73 -30.70 21.07
N LEU A 702 -28.71 -31.13 22.33
CA LEU A 702 -27.52 -31.72 22.95
C LEU A 702 -27.46 -33.22 22.66
N ILE A 703 -26.28 -33.70 22.33
CA ILE A 703 -26.09 -35.10 22.01
C ILE A 703 -25.56 -35.77 23.27
N THR A 704 -26.20 -36.85 23.70
CA THR A 704 -25.80 -37.58 24.90
C THR A 704 -25.53 -39.05 24.61
N ASP A 705 -24.71 -39.68 25.45
CA ASP A 705 -24.57 -41.13 25.49
C ASP A 705 -25.70 -41.80 26.28
N ASP A 706 -25.65 -43.13 26.37
CA ASP A 706 -26.65 -43.97 27.07
C ASP A 706 -26.68 -43.71 28.59
N GLU A 707 -25.64 -43.06 29.15
CA GLU A 707 -25.56 -42.64 30.55
C GLU A 707 -25.99 -41.18 30.76
N GLY A 708 -26.44 -40.50 29.70
CA GLY A 708 -26.90 -39.12 29.72
C GLY A 708 -25.76 -38.10 29.86
N GLN A 709 -24.51 -38.45 29.56
CA GLN A 709 -23.40 -37.51 29.49
C GLN A 709 -23.35 -36.85 28.11
N MET A 710 -23.05 -35.55 28.08
CA MET A 710 -23.00 -34.76 26.85
C MET A 710 -21.77 -35.11 26.00
N GLN A 711 -22.01 -35.41 24.72
CA GLN A 711 -21.02 -35.77 23.71
C GLN A 711 -20.83 -34.68 22.64
N GLY A 712 -21.81 -33.77 22.50
CA GLY A 712 -21.74 -32.65 21.55
C GLY A 712 -23.02 -31.84 21.49
N VAL A 713 -23.05 -30.86 20.60
CA VAL A 713 -24.24 -30.04 20.28
C VAL A 713 -24.46 -29.94 18.77
N LEU A 714 -25.72 -29.96 18.33
CA LEU A 714 -26.11 -29.75 16.94
C LEU A 714 -27.11 -28.60 16.83
N SER A 715 -26.80 -27.58 16.02
CA SER A 715 -27.63 -26.38 15.85
C SER A 715 -28.39 -26.34 14.52
N MET A 716 -29.37 -25.43 14.39
CA MET A 716 -30.06 -25.19 13.11
C MET A 716 -29.10 -24.77 11.99
N THR A 717 -28.01 -24.06 12.31
CA THR A 717 -27.00 -23.66 11.34
C THR A 717 -26.23 -24.87 10.80
N ASP A 718 -25.96 -25.87 11.65
CA ASP A 718 -25.31 -27.11 11.25
C ASP A 718 -26.23 -27.93 10.34
N LEU A 719 -27.53 -28.01 10.65
CA LEU A 719 -28.54 -28.64 9.78
C LEU A 719 -28.69 -27.92 8.44
N ALA A 720 -28.63 -26.58 8.40
CA ALA A 720 -28.70 -25.82 7.16
C ALA A 720 -27.46 -26.03 6.28
N ARG A 721 -26.27 -26.12 6.89
CA ARG A 721 -25.02 -26.48 6.20
C ARG A 721 -25.09 -27.91 5.65
N ALA A 722 -25.57 -28.86 6.45
CA ALA A 722 -25.77 -30.24 6.02
C ALA A 722 -26.73 -30.34 4.83
N HIS A 723 -27.86 -29.64 4.86
CA HIS A 723 -28.81 -29.64 3.74
C HIS A 723 -28.20 -29.09 2.44
N THR A 724 -27.34 -28.08 2.56
CA THR A 724 -26.61 -27.51 1.40
C THR A 724 -25.56 -28.49 0.86
N LEU A 725 -24.95 -29.30 1.72
CA LEU A 725 -24.02 -30.36 1.35
C LEU A 725 -24.73 -31.57 0.72
N GLU A 726 -25.86 -32.00 1.27
CA GLU A 726 -26.72 -33.06 0.71
C GLU A 726 -27.16 -32.75 -0.72
N GLN A 727 -27.49 -31.49 -1.03
CA GLN A 727 -27.84 -31.07 -2.40
C GLN A 727 -26.67 -31.09 -3.40
N ARG A 728 -25.42 -31.20 -2.92
CA ARG A 728 -24.19 -31.12 -3.73
C ARG A 728 -23.41 -32.44 -3.78
N LEU A 729 -23.80 -33.46 -3.02
CA LEU A 729 -23.06 -34.72 -2.86
C LEU A 729 -23.79 -35.92 -3.48
N ASP A 730 -23.02 -36.97 -3.76
CA ASP A 730 -23.39 -38.22 -4.46
C ASP A 730 -24.52 -38.99 -3.73
N PRO A 731 -25.57 -39.47 -4.42
CA PRO A 731 -26.68 -40.24 -3.83
C PRO A 731 -26.29 -41.56 -3.15
N ASP A 732 -25.07 -42.04 -3.30
CA ASP A 732 -24.56 -43.27 -2.64
C ASP A 732 -23.90 -43.02 -1.25
N LEU A 733 -23.90 -41.78 -0.73
CA LEU A 733 -23.41 -41.52 0.64
C LEU A 733 -24.35 -42.12 1.72
N PRO A 734 -23.80 -42.70 2.81
CA PRO A 734 -24.62 -43.20 3.92
C PRO A 734 -25.41 -42.07 4.57
N ASP A 735 -26.63 -42.38 5.05
CA ASP A 735 -27.47 -41.46 5.83
C ASP A 735 -26.62 -40.69 6.84
N LEU A 736 -26.44 -39.37 6.63
CA LEU A 736 -25.67 -38.55 7.55
C LEU A 736 -26.31 -38.62 8.95
N ARG A 737 -25.49 -38.97 9.94
CA ARG A 737 -25.87 -39.05 11.35
C ARG A 737 -25.36 -37.82 12.09
N VAL A 738 -25.92 -37.59 13.26
CA VAL A 738 -25.59 -36.47 14.14
C VAL A 738 -24.10 -36.44 14.51
N GLU A 739 -23.49 -37.60 14.74
CA GLU A 739 -22.06 -37.73 15.07
C GLU A 739 -21.12 -37.15 14.01
N HIS A 740 -21.54 -37.07 12.74
CA HIS A 740 -20.73 -36.54 11.65
C HIS A 740 -20.74 -35.01 11.56
N LEU A 741 -21.66 -34.34 12.29
CA LEU A 741 -21.91 -32.90 12.15
C LEU A 741 -21.88 -32.14 13.48
N MET A 742 -22.00 -32.84 14.61
CA MET A 742 -22.05 -32.19 15.91
C MET A 742 -20.74 -31.50 16.27
N THR A 743 -20.84 -30.39 16.99
CA THR A 743 -19.69 -29.74 17.61
C THR A 743 -19.39 -30.46 18.93
N HIS A 744 -18.19 -31.03 19.04
CA HIS A 744 -17.74 -31.77 20.24
C HIS A 744 -17.35 -30.86 21.40
N GLU A 745 -16.80 -29.67 21.11
CA GLU A 745 -16.36 -28.73 22.13
C GLU A 745 -17.54 -27.82 22.54
N VAL A 746 -18.32 -28.30 23.51
CA VAL A 746 -19.48 -27.55 24.01
C VAL A 746 -19.04 -26.67 25.19
N LEU A 747 -19.29 -25.37 25.09
CA LEU A 747 -19.03 -24.44 26.18
C LEU A 747 -20.04 -24.64 27.31
N THR A 748 -19.53 -24.99 28.48
CA THR A 748 -20.34 -25.29 29.66
C THR A 748 -20.17 -24.28 30.79
N THR A 749 -21.11 -24.35 31.73
CA THR A 749 -21.13 -23.66 33.03
C THR A 749 -21.80 -24.60 34.05
N PHE A 750 -21.93 -24.20 35.30
CA PHE A 750 -22.56 -24.98 36.37
C PHE A 750 -23.37 -24.07 37.31
N PRO A 751 -24.41 -24.57 38.01
CA PRO A 751 -25.37 -23.74 38.74
C PRO A 751 -24.76 -22.82 39.79
N ALA A 752 -23.71 -23.26 40.47
CA ALA A 752 -23.04 -22.49 41.52
C ALA A 752 -21.99 -21.51 40.99
N GLU A 753 -21.80 -21.43 39.66
CA GLU A 753 -20.90 -20.45 39.06
C GLU A 753 -21.52 -19.04 39.18
N GLU A 754 -20.68 -18.07 39.48
CA GLU A 754 -21.02 -16.64 39.44
C GLU A 754 -21.52 -16.28 38.03
N LEU A 755 -22.67 -15.60 37.97
CA LEU A 755 -23.28 -15.20 36.70
C LEU A 755 -22.35 -14.29 35.89
N SER A 756 -21.58 -13.43 36.55
CA SER A 756 -20.56 -12.57 35.94
C SER A 756 -19.55 -13.35 35.10
N ALA A 757 -19.00 -14.44 35.65
CA ALA A 757 -18.04 -15.31 34.96
C ALA A 757 -18.67 -16.05 33.76
N ALA A 758 -19.93 -16.45 33.87
CA ALA A 758 -20.66 -17.08 32.77
C ALA A 758 -20.98 -16.07 31.64
N VAL A 759 -21.35 -14.83 31.98
CA VAL A 759 -21.57 -13.75 31.01
C VAL A 759 -20.29 -13.36 30.27
N ASP A 760 -19.16 -13.28 30.98
CA ASP A 760 -17.86 -13.03 30.35
C ASP A 760 -17.52 -14.13 29.35
N ARG A 761 -17.77 -15.40 29.70
CA ARG A 761 -17.57 -16.54 28.78
C ARG A 761 -18.45 -16.45 27.52
N LEU A 762 -19.72 -16.04 27.63
CA LEU A 762 -20.61 -15.80 26.48
C LEU A 762 -20.02 -14.75 25.54
N VAL A 763 -19.53 -13.64 26.09
CA VAL A 763 -19.00 -12.49 25.34
C VAL A 763 -17.63 -12.78 24.72
N GLU A 764 -16.71 -13.38 25.48
CA GLU A 764 -15.36 -13.73 25.03
C GLU A 764 -15.39 -14.75 23.88
N ARG A 765 -16.25 -15.76 24.01
CA ARG A 765 -16.37 -16.83 23.02
C ARG A 765 -17.36 -16.51 21.89
N ARG A 766 -18.02 -15.35 21.94
CA ARG A 766 -19.02 -14.88 20.95
C ARG A 766 -20.15 -15.90 20.71
N VAL A 767 -20.64 -16.51 21.79
CA VAL A 767 -21.75 -17.48 21.75
C VAL A 767 -22.97 -16.91 22.47
N THR A 768 -24.17 -17.33 22.04
CA THR A 768 -25.44 -16.84 22.59
C THR A 768 -26.00 -17.72 23.71
N ARG A 769 -25.33 -18.83 24.02
CA ARG A 769 -25.75 -19.77 25.07
C ARG A 769 -24.58 -20.54 25.64
N LEU A 770 -24.68 -20.88 26.93
CA LEU A 770 -23.85 -21.85 27.63
C LEU A 770 -24.73 -23.01 28.08
N ILE A 771 -24.16 -24.21 28.08
CA ILE A 771 -24.84 -25.40 28.62
C ILE A 771 -24.52 -25.52 30.10
N VAL A 772 -25.55 -25.58 30.94
CA VAL A 772 -25.39 -25.73 32.38
C VAL A 772 -25.31 -27.22 32.71
N THR A 773 -24.21 -27.63 33.32
CA THR A 773 -23.95 -29.00 33.76
C THR A 773 -24.18 -29.15 35.27
N ALA A 774 -24.47 -30.35 35.75
CA ALA A 774 -24.81 -30.59 37.15
C ALA A 774 -23.72 -30.16 38.17
N GLY A 775 -22.50 -29.92 37.72
CA GLY A 775 -21.39 -29.39 38.52
C GLY A 775 -20.15 -29.14 37.66
N ASN A 776 -19.17 -28.42 38.19
CA ASN A 776 -17.96 -27.97 37.45
C ASN A 776 -17.15 -29.12 36.79
N LYS A 777 -17.25 -30.35 37.28
CA LYS A 777 -16.61 -31.55 36.69
C LYS A 777 -17.59 -32.55 36.12
N SER A 778 -18.88 -32.20 36.05
CA SER A 778 -19.93 -33.05 35.49
C SER A 778 -20.09 -32.72 34.01
N ASN A 779 -20.34 -33.76 33.21
CA ASN A 779 -20.70 -33.60 31.81
C ASN A 779 -22.20 -33.87 31.58
N HIS A 780 -22.97 -33.95 32.66
CA HIS A 780 -24.42 -34.16 32.63
C HIS A 780 -25.14 -32.81 32.50
N PRO A 781 -25.81 -32.53 31.36
CA PRO A 781 -26.47 -31.25 31.13
C PRO A 781 -27.81 -31.18 31.86
N ILE A 782 -28.08 -30.07 32.55
CA ILE A 782 -29.27 -29.86 33.38
C ILE A 782 -30.07 -28.61 33.00
N GLY A 783 -29.50 -27.73 32.18
CA GLY A 783 -30.16 -26.51 31.71
C GLY A 783 -29.32 -25.75 30.69
N THR A 784 -29.80 -24.59 30.26
CA THR A 784 -29.03 -23.65 29.46
C THR A 784 -29.13 -22.24 30.01
N LEU A 785 -28.02 -21.50 29.95
CA LEU A 785 -28.01 -20.06 30.19
C LEU A 785 -27.85 -19.37 28.83
N SER A 786 -28.89 -18.66 28.39
CA SER A 786 -28.93 -17.97 27.11
C SER A 786 -28.98 -16.45 27.28
N THR A 787 -28.71 -15.75 26.18
CA THR A 787 -28.89 -14.29 26.12
C THR A 787 -30.34 -13.85 26.37
N GLU A 788 -31.32 -14.72 26.10
CA GLU A 788 -32.73 -14.47 26.41
C GLU A 788 -33.01 -14.56 27.91
N ASP A 789 -32.41 -15.54 28.60
CA ASP A 789 -32.50 -15.68 30.07
C ASP A 789 -31.90 -14.44 30.77
N LEU A 790 -30.75 -13.97 30.29
CA LEU A 790 -30.12 -12.74 30.78
C LEU A 790 -31.01 -11.50 30.52
N THR A 791 -31.59 -11.39 29.32
CA THR A 791 -32.44 -10.25 28.95
C THR A 791 -33.76 -10.24 29.72
N ALA A 792 -34.33 -11.40 30.02
CA ALA A 792 -35.55 -11.54 30.80
C ALA A 792 -35.35 -11.14 32.26
N ALA A 793 -34.15 -11.33 32.80
CA ALA A 793 -33.80 -10.99 34.17
C ALA A 793 -33.56 -9.50 34.39
N GLU A 794 -32.87 -8.84 33.46
CA GLU A 794 -32.66 -7.40 33.50
C GLU A 794 -32.52 -6.86 32.06
N PRO A 795 -33.44 -5.99 31.60
CA PRO A 795 -33.45 -5.46 30.24
C PRO A 795 -32.16 -4.76 29.81
N LEU A 796 -31.33 -4.28 30.74
CA LEU A 796 -30.01 -3.71 30.45
C LEU A 796 -29.04 -4.73 29.82
N TYR A 797 -29.17 -6.04 30.08
CA TYR A 797 -28.35 -7.07 29.44
C TYR A 797 -28.50 -7.09 27.90
N ALA A 798 -29.67 -6.68 27.37
CA ALA A 798 -29.89 -6.58 25.92
C ALA A 798 -29.02 -5.52 25.23
N GLN A 799 -28.55 -4.51 25.98
CA GLN A 799 -27.63 -3.48 25.47
C GLN A 799 -26.16 -3.95 25.50
N TRP A 800 -25.85 -5.05 26.19
CA TRP A 800 -24.49 -5.55 26.41
C TRP A 800 -24.08 -6.67 25.44
N ILE A 801 -25.07 -7.30 24.80
CA ILE A 801 -24.93 -8.48 23.93
C ILE A 801 -25.12 -8.14 22.43
N LYS A 802 -25.72 -6.99 22.10
CA LYS A 802 -25.72 -6.42 20.74
C LYS A 802 -24.45 -5.62 20.50
#